data_AF-A0A8H5PA51-F1
#
_entry.id   AF-A0A8H5PA51-F1
#
_cell.length_a   1.000
_cell.length_b   1.000
_cell.length_c   1.000
_cell.angle_alpha   90.00
_cell.angle_beta   90.00
_cell.angle_gamma   90.00
#
_symmetry.space_group_name_H-M   'P 1'
#
loop_
_entity.id
_entity.type
_entity.pdbx_description
1 polymer ?
#
loop_
_entity_poly.entity_id
_entity_poly.type
_entity_poly.pdbx_seq_one_letter_code
_entity_poly.pdbx_strand_id
1 'polypeptide(L)'
;MEARIHAPIVIVSALPVPLPPQDHHLIQNAAADPEPVSNDAHFESPSAVAGLPAEADAPLPRSADQPSSWGGSFIEPSPIEGGDGAHSIALPPMRDRLQLIIDFFRHVHPLSSYAFLNEVSITQRCLDGSLDETLLLALLAISSLHLKYVKYHPTLTAQWIQRAEDIVWSKIDKPRIFTTQALLLIIHYKIESGSFQRAYMLMGIAGRAASALRLQYERIDLGPLAQEIRRRIMWCMTLLDLSFSIGLPESEVCSPDSIYVRLPCSEEDFQAENDDNDPLSLDGVSENGLLATSIRITLITRDIIRLMRQVRLSSQPMPQLPDLVEEFCRMLQQLEIPPYSAQELQRFASSKWLVRLLTVQLSWHQAHCDAYRLFLSGYKEAAPEVVLASQPQSYIAMAARTCLYHAKANIEILDDFSKLTVCPFVADYRMAICGYHACRLILFLSKSDLIPSETNFTTEAACHQASAILTLLQRLYKDSSLVQFILKDLETMIQLYAAGDSEHGRDSSEREENDTQQPRFAVTVRKHKSLGVHSVFRRAGFADDSAEAGEPCERPQPQNIPQSDSGDAHGITSQPSVVEPGLDESHMALDVLMKAAMLPSPNFEDPHFTFSATNMSTRPPNIIFIMADDHAAKSISCYGAGINKTPNLDRIADEGMRFDHCYVTNSICTPSRAAILCGTHNHVNGVMTLDSKINKRLPNVAKQLKSSPAAYQTAMVGKWHLGEGKDHEPTGFDYWSVVPGQGEYWDPQFIEPEGTTRVPGYATDIITDKCIEWMEKRDKERPFFLMCHHKAPHRSWEYDSKHKDLYKDPIRLPDTFTDDYKNRANAAKVAKMRVAEDLTYTDLGVVQQEGPRSQIGEKMMDVWWWNDRKIPAPEDVTKLKLICKETAQIFTFKTPQELAEWKFQRYMQRYLRTIQSIDDNVGRMLDWLDQEGLAEDTIVVYTSDQGFFLGEHGWFDKRFMYEESFQMPFMIRYPQEIAPKSVCSDIICNVDFAPTFLDFANARIPTYMQGVSFRSLVKGQTPSDWQQVAYHRYWMHRDVIHEAYAHYGVRDQRYKLIYWYAEDFGLEGTREGGQDKEWELFDCQEDPLELFNCYHDPKYADVVKNMTKMLEDKMAEIGDEPVHALSSS
;
A
#
# COMPACT_ATOMS: atom_id res chain seq x y z
N MET A 1 3.41 -60.96 -56.60
CA MET A 1 4.63 -60.16 -56.81
C MET A 1 4.66 -59.07 -55.76
N GLU A 2 5.87 -58.69 -55.35
CA GLU A 2 6.20 -57.83 -54.20
C GLU A 2 6.01 -56.33 -54.51
N ALA A 3 6.08 -55.40 -53.55
CA ALA A 3 5.72 -55.42 -52.12
C ALA A 3 5.73 -53.95 -51.61
N ARG A 4 5.02 -53.66 -50.51
CA ARG A 4 5.08 -52.39 -49.77
C ARG A 4 4.70 -52.62 -48.30
N ILE A 5 5.26 -51.83 -47.37
CA ILE A 5 4.63 -51.30 -46.15
C ILE A 5 5.62 -50.35 -45.43
N HIS A 6 5.11 -49.33 -44.75
CA HIS A 6 5.87 -48.43 -43.85
C HIS A 6 5.65 -48.83 -42.38
N ALA A 7 6.57 -48.46 -41.48
CA ALA A 7 6.35 -48.45 -40.03
C ALA A 7 7.06 -47.25 -39.36
N PRO A 8 6.49 -46.63 -38.31
CA PRO A 8 7.09 -45.52 -37.56
C PRO A 8 7.79 -45.97 -36.27
N ILE A 9 8.40 -45.02 -35.54
CA ILE A 9 8.93 -45.18 -34.17
C ILE A 9 8.06 -44.36 -33.21
N VAL A 10 7.88 -44.84 -31.97
CA VAL A 10 6.87 -44.38 -31.01
C VAL A 10 7.51 -43.64 -29.82
N ILE A 11 6.85 -42.58 -29.36
CA ILE A 11 7.12 -41.87 -28.10
C ILE A 11 6.25 -42.48 -27.00
N VAL A 12 6.78 -42.69 -25.79
CA VAL A 12 6.01 -43.10 -24.61
C VAL A 12 6.33 -42.21 -23.42
N SER A 13 5.30 -41.57 -22.87
CA SER A 13 5.33 -40.83 -21.60
C SER A 13 4.95 -41.72 -20.43
N ALA A 14 5.56 -41.53 -19.25
CA ALA A 14 5.12 -42.14 -18.00
C ALA A 14 5.23 -41.16 -16.83
N LEU A 15 4.10 -40.89 -16.18
CA LEU A 15 4.01 -40.20 -14.88
C LEU A 15 3.90 -41.24 -13.76
N PRO A 16 4.52 -41.03 -12.59
CA PRO A 16 4.20 -41.76 -11.38
C PRO A 16 3.12 -41.04 -10.55
N VAL A 17 2.15 -41.81 -10.03
CA VAL A 17 1.13 -41.36 -9.07
C VAL A 17 1.48 -41.93 -7.69
N PRO A 18 1.37 -41.17 -6.58
CA PRO A 18 1.73 -41.65 -5.25
C PRO A 18 0.65 -42.55 -4.62
N LEU A 19 1.07 -43.47 -3.75
CA LEU A 19 0.21 -44.30 -2.89
C LEU A 19 0.87 -44.48 -1.49
N PRO A 20 0.10 -44.85 -0.44
CA PRO A 20 0.36 -44.40 0.94
C PRO A 20 1.30 -45.30 1.77
N PRO A 21 1.77 -44.81 2.94
CA PRO A 21 2.60 -45.59 3.86
C PRO A 21 1.83 -46.69 4.62
N GLN A 22 2.58 -47.66 5.15
CA GLN A 22 2.14 -48.61 6.17
C GLN A 22 3.23 -48.78 7.22
N ASP A 23 2.83 -48.91 8.49
CA ASP A 23 3.74 -49.15 9.63
C ASP A 23 4.40 -50.53 9.58
N HIS A 24 5.57 -50.68 10.23
CA HIS A 24 5.71 -51.66 11.31
C HIS A 24 6.98 -51.51 12.18
N HIS A 25 6.75 -51.65 13.49
CA HIS A 25 7.63 -51.67 14.65
C HIS A 25 8.97 -52.46 14.63
N LEU A 26 9.93 -51.92 15.41
CA LEU A 26 10.87 -52.57 16.36
C LEU A 26 12.00 -53.51 15.88
N ILE A 27 13.24 -53.26 16.37
CA ILE A 27 13.95 -54.10 17.38
C ILE A 27 15.23 -53.41 17.95
N GLN A 28 15.12 -53.06 19.24
CA GLN A 28 16.06 -53.08 20.39
C GLN A 28 17.62 -53.16 20.32
N ASN A 29 18.21 -52.53 21.36
CA ASN A 29 19.44 -52.86 22.14
C ASN A 29 20.82 -52.27 21.74
N ALA A 30 21.68 -51.82 22.68
CA ALA A 30 21.51 -51.55 24.13
C ALA A 30 22.71 -50.79 24.78
N ALA A 31 22.47 -50.20 25.97
CA ALA A 31 23.40 -49.96 27.10
C ALA A 31 24.47 -48.82 26.97
N ALA A 32 24.84 -48.10 28.04
CA ALA A 32 24.34 -48.08 29.43
C ALA A 32 24.70 -46.77 30.18
N ASP A 33 23.88 -46.39 31.17
CA ASP A 33 24.22 -45.47 32.27
C ASP A 33 25.06 -46.18 33.36
N PRO A 34 25.62 -45.45 34.35
CA PRO A 34 24.85 -45.29 35.60
C PRO A 34 25.02 -43.95 36.35
N GLU A 35 23.91 -43.40 36.84
CA GLU A 35 23.81 -42.55 38.05
C GLU A 35 24.04 -43.41 39.34
N PRO A 36 24.00 -42.96 40.64
CA PRO A 36 23.22 -41.83 41.21
C PRO A 36 23.85 -41.07 42.43
N VAL A 37 23.01 -40.28 43.15
CA VAL A 37 22.97 -40.04 44.64
C VAL A 37 23.37 -38.65 45.23
N SER A 38 22.33 -37.84 45.47
CA SER A 38 21.97 -37.12 46.73
C SER A 38 22.64 -35.83 47.28
N ASN A 39 21.74 -34.91 47.66
CA ASN A 39 21.61 -34.19 48.96
C ASN A 39 22.33 -32.87 49.29
N ASP A 40 21.49 -31.97 49.85
CA ASP A 40 21.70 -30.99 50.95
C ASP A 40 22.80 -29.91 50.87
N ALA A 41 22.38 -28.63 50.97
CA ALA A 41 22.48 -27.84 52.22
C ALA A 41 22.49 -26.30 52.01
N HIS A 42 21.59 -25.61 52.73
CA HIS A 42 21.73 -24.30 53.41
C HIS A 42 22.36 -23.07 52.69
N PHE A 43 21.61 -21.96 52.53
CA PHE A 43 21.30 -20.90 53.54
C PHE A 43 22.47 -19.93 53.84
N GLU A 44 22.37 -18.67 53.42
CA GLU A 44 22.10 -17.53 54.33
C GLU A 44 22.03 -16.17 53.63
N SER A 45 21.15 -15.30 54.13
CA SER A 45 21.19 -13.84 53.98
C SER A 45 21.45 -13.24 55.37
N PRO A 46 21.91 -11.98 55.49
CA PRO A 46 21.01 -11.02 56.14
C PRO A 46 21.13 -9.55 55.66
N SER A 47 20.36 -8.68 56.32
CA SER A 47 20.13 -7.24 56.05
C SER A 47 20.51 -6.34 57.23
N ALA A 48 20.43 -5.01 57.08
CA ALA A 48 20.07 -4.02 58.13
C ALA A 48 20.05 -2.55 57.59
N VAL A 49 19.48 -1.52 58.26
CA VAL A 49 18.09 -1.22 58.70
C VAL A 49 18.06 0.06 59.59
N ALA A 50 17.07 0.97 59.40
CA ALA A 50 16.43 1.91 60.40
C ALA A 50 15.70 3.08 59.67
N GLY A 51 14.59 3.71 60.13
CA GLY A 51 13.79 3.58 61.37
C GLY A 51 12.35 4.18 61.25
N LEU A 52 11.61 4.29 62.38
CA LEU A 52 10.11 4.48 62.51
C LEU A 52 9.74 5.85 63.21
N PRO A 53 8.53 6.17 63.79
CA PRO A 53 7.16 5.54 63.86
C PRO A 53 5.86 6.46 63.89
N ALA A 54 4.64 5.83 63.89
CA ALA A 54 3.38 6.06 64.70
C ALA A 54 2.21 7.09 64.41
N GLU A 55 0.95 6.54 64.38
CA GLU A 55 -0.34 6.85 65.13
C GLU A 55 -1.09 8.24 65.06
N ALA A 56 -2.41 8.44 65.35
CA ALA A 56 -3.69 7.63 65.34
C ALA A 56 -5.00 8.48 65.63
N ASP A 57 -6.20 7.90 65.41
CA ASP A 57 -7.58 8.20 65.95
C ASP A 57 -8.47 9.45 65.58
N ALA A 58 -9.78 9.42 65.94
CA ALA A 58 -10.93 10.29 65.52
C ALA A 58 -12.01 10.47 66.65
N PRO A 59 -13.17 11.22 66.51
CA PRO A 59 -14.44 10.67 65.96
C PRO A 59 -15.58 11.69 65.51
N LEU A 60 -16.87 11.30 65.67
CA LEU A 60 -18.23 11.90 65.36
C LEU A 60 -18.80 12.85 66.48
N PRO A 61 -20.03 13.52 66.48
CA PRO A 61 -21.35 13.08 65.92
C PRO A 61 -22.57 14.08 65.62
N ARG A 62 -23.66 13.52 65.02
CA ARG A 62 -25.15 13.72 65.25
C ARG A 62 -26.02 14.99 64.90
N SER A 63 -26.81 14.85 63.82
CA SER A 63 -28.32 14.79 63.70
C SER A 63 -29.34 15.91 64.09
N ALA A 64 -30.42 16.02 63.27
CA ALA A 64 -31.78 16.62 63.44
C ALA A 64 -31.90 18.16 63.26
N ASP A 65 -32.95 18.76 62.65
CA ASP A 65 -34.36 18.37 62.38
C ASP A 65 -34.97 18.96 61.04
N GLN A 66 -36.24 18.63 60.73
CA GLN A 66 -37.09 19.14 59.60
C GLN A 66 -38.23 20.09 60.13
N PRO A 67 -39.21 20.68 59.37
CA PRO A 67 -39.67 20.41 57.97
C PRO A 67 -40.17 21.60 57.07
N SER A 68 -40.48 21.28 55.79
CA SER A 68 -41.49 21.91 54.89
C SER A 68 -41.27 23.38 54.42
N SER A 69 -41.77 23.87 53.27
CA SER A 69 -42.80 23.36 52.33
C SER A 69 -42.50 23.76 50.85
N TRP A 70 -43.32 23.30 49.89
CA TRP A 70 -43.14 23.45 48.43
C TRP A 70 -43.79 24.73 47.88
N GLY A 71 -43.39 25.32 46.73
CA GLY A 71 -42.27 24.99 45.82
C GLY A 71 -42.51 25.53 44.38
N GLY A 72 -41.50 25.48 43.51
CA GLY A 72 -41.64 25.64 42.05
C GLY A 72 -40.98 26.88 41.40
N SER A 73 -39.70 26.78 41.02
CA SER A 73 -39.00 27.78 40.20
C SER A 73 -37.82 27.17 39.42
N PHE A 74 -37.62 27.59 38.16
CA PHE A 74 -36.38 27.37 37.40
C PHE A 74 -35.29 28.34 37.87
N ILE A 75 -34.11 27.86 38.29
CA ILE A 75 -32.86 28.63 38.42
C ILE A 75 -31.66 27.69 38.16
N GLU A 76 -30.57 28.24 37.60
CA GLU A 76 -29.22 27.64 37.58
C GLU A 76 -28.62 27.51 39.00
N PRO A 77 -27.42 26.89 39.15
CA PRO A 77 -26.43 27.52 40.00
C PRO A 77 -24.98 27.53 39.46
N SER A 78 -24.23 28.54 39.88
CA SER A 78 -22.78 28.71 39.71
C SER A 78 -21.97 28.04 40.85
N PRO A 79 -20.61 27.99 40.79
CA PRO A 79 -19.83 26.93 41.45
C PRO A 79 -19.41 27.22 42.91
N ILE A 80 -19.15 26.14 43.68
CA ILE A 80 -18.38 26.16 44.94
C ILE A 80 -17.40 24.97 44.98
N GLU A 81 -16.26 25.24 45.60
CA GLU A 81 -15.01 24.50 45.76
C GLU A 81 -15.08 23.13 46.47
N GLY A 82 -14.10 22.27 46.17
CA GLY A 82 -13.32 21.55 47.19
C GLY A 82 -13.86 20.24 47.79
N GLY A 83 -13.48 19.09 47.21
CA GLY A 83 -13.59 17.79 47.88
C GLY A 83 -13.07 16.61 47.04
N ASP A 84 -12.01 15.94 47.50
CA ASP A 84 -11.49 14.72 46.87
C ASP A 84 -12.46 13.54 47.09
N GLY A 85 -12.83 12.85 46.02
CA GLY A 85 -13.88 11.82 46.09
C GLY A 85 -14.20 11.15 44.75
N ALA A 86 -13.24 10.41 44.18
CA ALA A 86 -13.48 9.66 42.94
C ALA A 86 -14.58 8.60 43.12
N HIS A 87 -15.78 8.87 42.60
CA HIS A 87 -16.90 7.93 42.60
C HIS A 87 -16.59 6.70 41.75
N SER A 88 -16.12 5.62 42.39
CA SER A 88 -15.94 4.31 41.76
C SER A 88 -17.28 3.78 41.24
N ILE A 89 -17.49 3.85 39.91
CA ILE A 89 -18.68 3.30 39.26
C ILE A 89 -18.72 1.78 39.47
N ALA A 90 -19.85 1.28 39.96
CA ALA A 90 -19.97 -0.13 40.32
C ALA A 90 -19.87 -1.04 39.09
N LEU A 91 -18.81 -1.85 39.04
CA LEU A 91 -18.70 -2.98 38.12
C LEU A 91 -19.54 -4.17 38.63
N PRO A 92 -20.12 -5.01 37.75
CA PRO A 92 -20.84 -6.21 38.17
C PRO A 92 -19.96 -7.20 38.94
N PRO A 93 -20.56 -8.15 39.70
CA PRO A 93 -19.88 -9.34 40.19
C PRO A 93 -19.15 -10.10 39.06
N MET A 94 -18.02 -10.75 39.35
CA MET A 94 -17.19 -11.39 38.31
C MET A 94 -17.97 -12.38 37.43
N ARG A 95 -18.85 -13.20 38.04
CA ARG A 95 -19.74 -14.12 37.32
C ARG A 95 -20.58 -13.41 36.25
N ASP A 96 -21.08 -12.23 36.55
CA ASP A 96 -21.90 -11.44 35.62
C ASP A 96 -21.05 -10.79 34.52
N ARG A 97 -19.81 -10.38 34.80
CA ARG A 97 -18.87 -9.86 33.79
C ARG A 97 -18.56 -10.93 32.75
N LEU A 98 -18.20 -12.12 33.21
CA LEU A 98 -17.90 -13.27 32.36
C LEU A 98 -19.11 -13.66 31.50
N GLN A 99 -20.32 -13.64 32.07
CA GLN A 99 -21.56 -13.88 31.31
C GLN A 99 -21.74 -12.85 30.19
N LEU A 100 -21.64 -11.54 30.48
CA LEU A 100 -21.75 -10.47 29.49
C LEU A 100 -20.66 -10.52 28.40
N ILE A 101 -19.48 -11.08 28.70
CA ILE A 101 -18.40 -11.31 27.72
C ILE A 101 -18.68 -12.56 26.86
N ILE A 102 -19.10 -13.67 27.47
CA ILE A 102 -19.49 -14.88 26.72
C ILE A 102 -20.65 -14.57 25.76
N ASP A 103 -21.63 -13.80 26.22
CA ASP A 103 -22.78 -13.43 25.39
C ASP A 103 -22.44 -12.34 24.36
N PHE A 104 -21.39 -11.53 24.58
CA PHE A 104 -20.77 -10.72 23.50
C PHE A 104 -20.30 -11.63 22.37
N PHE A 105 -19.46 -12.63 22.69
CA PHE A 105 -18.86 -13.50 21.69
C PHE A 105 -19.86 -14.45 21.00
N ARG A 106 -20.95 -14.79 21.70
CA ARG A 106 -22.05 -15.59 21.13
C ARG A 106 -23.01 -14.79 20.24
N HIS A 107 -23.29 -13.52 20.55
CA HIS A 107 -24.40 -12.80 19.90
C HIS A 107 -24.03 -11.47 19.23
N VAL A 108 -23.00 -10.75 19.70
CA VAL A 108 -22.61 -9.42 19.16
C VAL A 108 -21.37 -9.50 18.27
N HIS A 109 -20.34 -10.24 18.68
CA HIS A 109 -19.12 -10.48 17.89
C HIS A 109 -19.35 -11.08 16.49
N PRO A 110 -20.43 -11.87 16.23
CA PRO A 110 -20.78 -12.30 14.87
C PRO A 110 -21.13 -11.17 13.89
N LEU A 111 -21.51 -9.98 14.36
CA LEU A 111 -21.69 -8.81 13.50
C LEU A 111 -20.35 -8.40 12.86
N SER A 112 -20.36 -8.05 11.56
CA SER A 112 -19.09 -7.93 10.79
C SER A 112 -18.16 -6.83 11.33
N SER A 113 -18.71 -5.72 11.80
CA SER A 113 -17.97 -4.57 12.34
C SER A 113 -17.53 -4.70 13.81
N TYR A 114 -17.81 -5.84 14.45
CA TYR A 114 -17.44 -6.13 15.84
C TYR A 114 -16.38 -7.23 15.95
N ALA A 115 -15.94 -7.80 14.82
CA ALA A 115 -15.19 -9.05 14.71
C ALA A 115 -13.67 -8.96 15.03
N PHE A 116 -13.29 -8.04 15.93
CA PHE A 116 -11.90 -7.61 16.18
C PHE A 116 -11.34 -8.01 17.56
N LEU A 117 -11.99 -8.95 18.25
CA LEU A 117 -11.60 -9.43 19.57
C LEU A 117 -11.46 -10.96 19.55
N ASN A 118 -10.43 -11.48 20.20
CA ASN A 118 -10.25 -12.93 20.39
C ASN A 118 -10.91 -13.37 21.71
N GLU A 119 -11.74 -14.41 21.64
CA GLU A 119 -12.63 -14.88 22.72
C GLU A 119 -11.83 -15.42 23.91
N VAL A 120 -10.76 -16.18 23.63
CA VAL A 120 -9.86 -16.76 24.63
C VAL A 120 -9.14 -15.66 25.42
N SER A 121 -8.42 -14.76 24.75
CA SER A 121 -7.62 -13.72 25.40
C SER A 121 -8.46 -12.72 26.19
N ILE A 122 -9.61 -12.30 25.69
CA ILE A 122 -10.50 -11.39 26.44
C ILE A 122 -11.12 -12.08 27.66
N THR A 123 -11.50 -13.35 27.54
CA THR A 123 -12.04 -14.13 28.68
C THR A 123 -10.97 -14.37 29.74
N GLN A 124 -9.78 -14.80 29.34
CA GLN A 124 -8.65 -15.05 30.25
C GLN A 124 -8.24 -13.77 30.99
N ARG A 125 -8.11 -12.63 30.27
CA ARG A 125 -7.81 -11.33 30.87
C ARG A 125 -8.90 -10.80 31.81
N CYS A 126 -10.14 -11.24 31.64
CA CYS A 126 -11.21 -10.94 32.59
C CYS A 126 -11.11 -11.83 33.85
N LEU A 127 -10.64 -13.07 33.72
CA LEU A 127 -10.44 -14.00 34.84
C LEU A 127 -9.24 -13.61 35.73
N ASP A 128 -8.11 -13.25 35.12
CA ASP A 128 -6.90 -12.83 35.84
C ASP A 128 -6.93 -11.36 36.30
N GLY A 129 -7.85 -10.54 35.76
CA GLY A 129 -8.03 -9.14 36.11
C GLY A 129 -7.13 -8.16 35.35
N SER A 130 -6.39 -8.61 34.33
CA SER A 130 -5.49 -7.78 33.51
C SER A 130 -6.16 -7.07 32.32
N LEU A 131 -7.46 -7.28 32.09
CA LEU A 131 -8.21 -6.61 31.02
C LEU A 131 -8.30 -5.10 31.27
N ASP A 132 -7.89 -4.29 30.27
CA ASP A 132 -7.89 -2.82 30.36
C ASP A 132 -9.28 -2.26 30.71
N GLU A 133 -9.36 -1.40 31.73
CA GLU A 133 -10.60 -0.82 32.27
C GLU A 133 -11.51 -0.26 31.16
N THR A 134 -10.90 0.44 30.19
CA THR A 134 -11.58 1.07 29.06
C THR A 134 -12.33 0.04 28.20
N LEU A 135 -11.69 -1.09 27.92
CA LEU A 135 -12.23 -2.16 27.08
C LEU A 135 -13.26 -3.00 27.85
N LEU A 136 -13.02 -3.28 29.13
CA LEU A 136 -13.99 -3.95 30.00
C LEU A 136 -15.30 -3.16 30.10
N LEU A 137 -15.23 -1.85 30.39
CA LEU A 137 -16.41 -0.99 30.51
C LEU A 137 -17.21 -0.92 29.21
N ALA A 138 -16.52 -0.76 28.07
CA ALA A 138 -17.16 -0.73 26.76
C ALA A 138 -17.83 -2.08 26.40
N LEU A 139 -17.18 -3.21 26.68
CA LEU A 139 -17.73 -4.56 26.49
C LEU A 139 -19.00 -4.80 27.33
N LEU A 140 -18.96 -4.50 28.62
CA LEU A 140 -20.12 -4.72 29.51
C LEU A 140 -21.32 -3.87 29.07
N ALA A 141 -21.07 -2.62 28.64
CA ALA A 141 -22.12 -1.72 28.19
C ALA A 141 -22.74 -2.14 26.84
N ILE A 142 -21.93 -2.53 25.84
CA ILE A 142 -22.43 -2.89 24.50
C ILE A 142 -23.18 -4.22 24.50
N SER A 143 -22.71 -5.22 25.27
CA SER A 143 -23.45 -6.47 25.50
C SER A 143 -24.78 -6.22 26.19
N SER A 144 -24.78 -5.41 27.25
CA SER A 144 -25.99 -5.10 28.00
C SER A 144 -27.02 -4.30 27.20
N LEU A 145 -26.56 -3.49 26.22
CA LEU A 145 -27.42 -2.75 25.30
C LEU A 145 -28.09 -3.68 24.28
N HIS A 146 -27.31 -4.42 23.49
CA HIS A 146 -27.83 -5.32 22.44
C HIS A 146 -28.71 -6.43 23.00
N LEU A 147 -28.34 -7.01 24.14
CA LEU A 147 -29.05 -8.13 24.77
C LEU A 147 -30.09 -7.69 25.80
N LYS A 148 -30.29 -6.37 25.97
CA LYS A 148 -31.35 -5.77 26.79
C LYS A 148 -31.39 -6.32 28.23
N TYR A 149 -30.23 -6.45 28.86
CA TYR A 149 -30.11 -6.99 30.22
C TYR A 149 -30.76 -6.06 31.25
N VAL A 150 -32.02 -6.31 31.58
CA VAL A 150 -32.84 -5.53 32.54
C VAL A 150 -32.16 -5.36 33.92
N LYS A 151 -31.27 -6.29 34.30
CA LYS A 151 -30.43 -6.22 35.50
C LYS A 151 -29.49 -4.99 35.54
N TYR A 152 -29.13 -4.42 34.39
CA TYR A 152 -28.29 -3.24 34.27
C TYR A 152 -29.06 -2.14 33.56
N HIS A 153 -29.53 -1.16 34.34
CA HIS A 153 -30.33 -0.05 33.83
C HIS A 153 -29.57 0.74 32.75
N PRO A 154 -30.22 1.31 31.71
CA PRO A 154 -29.54 2.08 30.66
C PRO A 154 -28.65 3.22 31.19
N THR A 155 -29.03 3.83 32.33
CA THR A 155 -28.22 4.84 33.03
C THR A 155 -26.84 4.30 33.47
N LEU A 156 -26.75 3.04 33.89
CA LEU A 156 -25.51 2.41 34.33
C LEU A 156 -24.60 2.06 33.15
N THR A 157 -25.16 1.58 32.04
CA THR A 157 -24.37 1.31 30.82
C THR A 157 -23.86 2.62 30.20
N ALA A 158 -24.66 3.69 30.26
CA ALA A 158 -24.22 5.03 29.86
C ALA A 158 -23.10 5.58 30.76
N GLN A 159 -23.15 5.33 32.08
CA GLN A 159 -22.07 5.67 33.02
C GLN A 159 -20.77 4.91 32.72
N TRP A 160 -20.84 3.60 32.42
CA TRP A 160 -19.67 2.83 31.99
C TRP A 160 -19.06 3.37 30.69
N ILE A 161 -19.90 3.73 29.70
CA ILE A 161 -19.44 4.31 28.44
C ILE A 161 -18.83 5.70 28.63
N GLN A 162 -19.43 6.56 29.44
CA GLN A 162 -18.86 7.88 29.72
C GLN A 162 -17.47 7.75 30.35
N ARG A 163 -17.34 6.93 31.39
CA ARG A 163 -16.06 6.65 32.05
C ARG A 163 -15.02 6.07 31.08
N ALA A 164 -15.42 5.17 30.19
CA ALA A 164 -14.53 4.64 29.15
C ALA A 164 -14.09 5.75 28.16
N GLU A 165 -15.01 6.63 27.76
CA GLU A 165 -14.70 7.79 26.92
C GLU A 165 -13.74 8.76 27.61
N ASP A 166 -13.95 9.07 28.89
CA ASP A 166 -13.06 9.93 29.70
C ASP A 166 -11.64 9.36 29.81
N ILE A 167 -11.49 8.04 29.89
CA ILE A 167 -10.18 7.35 29.87
C ILE A 167 -9.50 7.47 28.50
N VAL A 168 -10.26 7.46 27.39
CA VAL A 168 -9.71 7.71 26.05
C VAL A 168 -9.28 9.17 25.91
N TRP A 169 -10.12 10.13 26.31
CA TRP A 169 -9.78 11.57 26.23
C TRP A 169 -8.56 11.94 27.06
N SER A 170 -8.43 11.41 28.28
CA SER A 170 -7.27 11.64 29.16
C SER A 170 -5.96 10.97 28.70
N LYS A 171 -6.00 10.20 27.61
CA LYS A 171 -4.84 9.47 27.03
C LYS A 171 -4.78 9.59 25.50
N ILE A 172 -5.36 10.66 24.93
CA ILE A 172 -5.45 10.87 23.48
C ILE A 172 -4.08 11.04 22.81
N ASP A 173 -3.05 11.40 23.58
CA ASP A 173 -1.64 11.46 23.20
C ASP A 173 -0.97 10.09 23.09
N LYS A 174 -1.57 9.04 23.66
CA LYS A 174 -1.00 7.69 23.83
C LYS A 174 -1.97 6.61 23.34
N PRO A 175 -2.23 6.52 22.01
CA PRO A 175 -3.05 5.47 21.45
C PRO A 175 -2.45 4.09 21.72
N ARG A 176 -3.29 3.12 22.11
CA ARG A 176 -2.94 1.72 22.36
C ARG A 176 -3.96 0.79 21.69
N ILE A 177 -3.59 -0.47 21.45
CA ILE A 177 -4.49 -1.47 20.86
C ILE A 177 -5.80 -1.60 21.65
N PHE A 178 -5.74 -1.80 22.97
CA PHE A 178 -6.93 -1.95 23.82
C PHE A 178 -7.81 -0.68 23.86
N THR A 179 -7.23 0.53 23.85
CA THR A 179 -8.02 1.77 23.81
C THR A 179 -8.65 2.01 22.45
N THR A 180 -8.01 1.58 21.37
CA THR A 180 -8.57 1.63 20.01
C THR A 180 -9.73 0.63 19.87
N GLN A 181 -9.58 -0.59 20.39
CA GLN A 181 -10.65 -1.58 20.48
C GLN A 181 -11.84 -1.07 21.32
N ALA A 182 -11.56 -0.44 22.47
CA ALA A 182 -12.60 0.18 23.30
C ALA A 182 -13.29 1.34 22.57
N LEU A 183 -12.54 2.19 21.87
CA LEU A 183 -13.07 3.31 21.09
C LEU A 183 -14.04 2.84 19.98
N LEU A 184 -13.73 1.75 19.27
CA LEU A 184 -14.65 1.16 18.30
C LEU A 184 -15.97 0.68 18.95
N LEU A 185 -15.90 0.03 20.13
CA LEU A 185 -17.10 -0.36 20.88
C LEU A 185 -17.89 0.85 21.42
N ILE A 186 -17.21 1.93 21.81
CA ILE A 186 -17.85 3.20 22.20
C ILE A 186 -18.58 3.82 20.99
N ILE A 187 -17.95 3.90 19.82
CA ILE A 187 -18.58 4.42 18.59
C ILE A 187 -19.85 3.61 18.27
N HIS A 188 -19.77 2.28 18.32
CA HIS A 188 -20.93 1.39 18.16
C HIS A 188 -22.05 1.68 19.18
N TYR A 189 -21.72 1.83 20.46
CA TYR A 189 -22.70 2.19 21.49
C TYR A 189 -23.35 3.55 21.20
N LYS A 190 -22.57 4.55 20.77
CA LYS A 190 -23.07 5.89 20.40
C LYS A 190 -23.98 5.83 19.17
N ILE A 191 -23.75 4.93 18.21
CA ILE A 191 -24.65 4.73 17.06
C ILE A 191 -25.99 4.14 17.53
N GLU A 192 -26.00 3.03 18.25
CA GLU A 192 -27.26 2.37 18.66
C GLU A 192 -28.10 3.27 19.60
N SER A 193 -27.43 4.01 20.50
CA SER A 193 -28.06 5.00 21.38
C SER A 193 -28.44 6.33 20.69
N GLY A 194 -28.23 6.47 19.38
CA GLY A 194 -28.66 7.64 18.59
C GLY A 194 -27.78 8.89 18.73
N SER A 195 -26.63 8.78 19.38
CA SER A 195 -25.64 9.87 19.58
C SER A 195 -24.73 10.06 18.36
N PHE A 196 -25.33 10.21 17.17
CA PHE A 196 -24.63 10.12 15.88
C PHE A 196 -23.51 11.16 15.68
N GLN A 197 -23.65 12.37 16.23
CA GLN A 197 -22.62 13.42 16.19
C GLN A 197 -21.36 12.96 16.94
N ARG A 198 -21.55 12.45 18.17
CA ARG A 198 -20.45 11.96 19.01
C ARG A 198 -19.79 10.75 18.36
N ALA A 199 -20.56 9.85 17.76
CA ALA A 199 -20.05 8.70 17.02
C ALA A 199 -19.15 9.11 15.84
N TYR A 200 -19.58 10.07 15.02
CA TYR A 200 -18.80 10.56 13.87
C TYR A 200 -17.49 11.23 14.30
N MET A 201 -17.52 12.10 15.33
CA MET A 201 -16.31 12.77 15.83
C MET A 201 -15.33 11.78 16.46
N LEU A 202 -15.81 10.79 17.21
CA LEU A 202 -14.98 9.71 17.77
C LEU A 202 -14.37 8.82 16.68
N MET A 203 -15.06 8.63 15.55
CA MET A 203 -14.54 7.89 14.40
C MET A 203 -13.27 8.55 13.82
N GLY A 204 -13.25 9.87 13.67
CA GLY A 204 -12.06 10.62 13.26
C GLY A 204 -10.86 10.45 14.20
N ILE A 205 -11.11 10.26 15.50
CA ILE A 205 -10.07 9.96 16.50
C ILE A 205 -9.58 8.52 16.34
N ALA A 206 -10.47 7.56 16.04
CA ALA A 206 -10.08 6.18 15.76
C ALA A 206 -9.15 6.08 14.54
N GLY A 207 -9.41 6.83 13.47
CA GLY A 207 -8.51 6.91 12.31
C GLY A 207 -7.12 7.48 12.62
N ARG A 208 -7.05 8.54 13.43
CA ARG A 208 -5.76 9.10 13.90
C ARG A 208 -5.01 8.10 14.80
N ALA A 209 -5.71 7.42 15.71
CA ALA A 209 -5.13 6.38 16.55
C ALA A 209 -4.61 5.18 15.72
N ALA A 210 -5.37 4.74 14.71
CA ALA A 210 -4.96 3.69 13.80
C ALA A 210 -3.72 4.06 12.98
N SER A 211 -3.69 5.29 12.46
CA SER A 211 -2.55 5.83 11.72
C SER A 211 -1.28 5.91 12.58
N ALA A 212 -1.39 6.40 13.82
CA ALA A 212 -0.28 6.48 14.78
C ALA A 212 0.23 5.10 15.21
N LEU A 213 -0.66 4.11 15.31
CA LEU A 213 -0.31 2.70 15.58
C LEU A 213 0.15 1.93 14.32
N ARG A 214 0.30 2.62 13.18
CA ARG A 214 0.62 2.05 11.85
C ARG A 214 -0.28 0.85 11.49
N LEU A 215 -1.57 0.84 11.87
CA LEU A 215 -2.48 -0.32 11.71
C LEU A 215 -2.76 -0.69 10.24
N GLN A 216 -2.57 0.26 9.33
CA GLN A 216 -2.70 0.06 7.89
C GLN A 216 -1.56 -0.77 7.26
N TYR A 217 -0.50 -1.09 8.02
CA TYR A 217 0.65 -1.89 7.58
C TYR A 217 0.77 -3.22 8.36
N GLU A 218 1.23 -4.27 7.67
CA GLU A 218 1.68 -5.50 8.35
C GLU A 218 2.90 -5.21 9.24
N ARG A 219 3.04 -5.95 10.34
CA ARG A 219 4.24 -5.96 11.17
C ARG A 219 4.75 -7.39 11.32
N ILE A 220 5.97 -7.63 10.85
CA ILE A 220 6.61 -8.95 10.76
C ILE A 220 7.14 -9.38 12.15
N ASP A 221 7.46 -8.42 13.01
CA ASP A 221 7.97 -8.59 14.37
C ASP A 221 6.90 -9.02 15.40
N LEU A 222 5.63 -9.14 15.00
CA LEU A 222 4.51 -9.47 15.87
C LEU A 222 4.04 -10.91 15.69
N GLY A 223 3.87 -11.61 16.81
CA GLY A 223 3.32 -12.97 16.82
C GLY A 223 1.91 -13.06 16.18
N PRO A 224 1.52 -14.21 15.61
CA PRO A 224 0.38 -14.32 14.68
C PRO A 224 -0.93 -13.71 15.19
N LEU A 225 -1.32 -14.01 16.44
CA LEU A 225 -2.54 -13.48 17.05
C LEU A 225 -2.51 -11.94 17.22
N ALA A 226 -1.37 -11.36 17.61
CA ALA A 226 -1.23 -9.91 17.76
C ALA A 226 -1.33 -9.20 16.41
N GLN A 227 -0.77 -9.80 15.35
CA GLN A 227 -0.84 -9.27 14.00
C GLN A 227 -2.24 -9.45 13.38
N GLU A 228 -2.94 -10.56 13.65
CA GLU A 228 -4.33 -10.75 13.22
C GLU A 228 -5.31 -9.80 13.93
N ILE A 229 -5.10 -9.52 15.23
CA ILE A 229 -5.84 -8.47 15.95
C ILE A 229 -5.68 -7.11 15.24
N ARG A 230 -4.47 -6.76 14.77
CA ARG A 230 -4.25 -5.52 14.00
C ARG A 230 -5.03 -5.50 12.69
N ARG A 231 -4.99 -6.58 11.89
CA ARG A 231 -5.79 -6.71 10.65
C ARG A 231 -7.28 -6.51 10.94
N ARG A 232 -7.81 -7.20 11.95
CA ARG A 232 -9.25 -7.17 12.26
C ARG A 232 -9.70 -5.82 12.81
N ILE A 233 -8.90 -5.14 13.62
CA ILE A 233 -9.19 -3.74 14.02
C ILE A 233 -9.28 -2.86 12.77
N MET A 234 -8.29 -2.92 11.88
CA MET A 234 -8.25 -2.07 10.69
C MET A 234 -9.45 -2.32 9.76
N TRP A 235 -9.78 -3.57 9.47
CA TRP A 235 -10.91 -3.91 8.60
C TRP A 235 -12.28 -3.70 9.26
N CYS A 236 -12.46 -3.99 10.55
CA CYS A 236 -13.72 -3.71 11.24
C CYS A 236 -13.98 -2.21 11.38
N MET A 237 -12.93 -1.42 11.61
CA MET A 237 -13.00 0.04 11.55
C MET A 237 -13.38 0.51 10.14
N THR A 238 -12.84 -0.09 9.08
CA THR A 238 -13.20 0.22 7.69
C THR A 238 -14.68 -0.11 7.38
N LEU A 239 -15.19 -1.24 7.87
CA LEU A 239 -16.61 -1.62 7.74
C LEU A 239 -17.56 -0.65 8.47
N LEU A 240 -17.07 0.01 9.52
CA LEU A 240 -17.77 1.02 10.30
C LEU A 240 -17.70 2.40 9.62
N ASP A 241 -16.52 2.82 9.15
CA ASP A 241 -16.30 4.07 8.42
C ASP A 241 -17.24 4.21 7.20
N LEU A 242 -17.34 3.13 6.41
CA LEU A 242 -18.18 3.08 5.21
C LEU A 242 -19.69 3.21 5.50
N SER A 243 -20.13 3.06 6.75
CA SER A 243 -21.52 3.35 7.19
C SER A 243 -21.78 4.84 7.44
N PHE A 244 -20.74 5.62 7.71
CA PHE A 244 -20.80 7.07 7.77
C PHE A 244 -20.64 7.69 6.37
N SER A 245 -19.58 7.33 5.65
CA SER A 245 -19.17 7.99 4.39
C SER A 245 -20.05 7.64 3.19
N ILE A 246 -20.46 6.37 3.04
CA ILE A 246 -21.37 5.87 1.98
C ILE A 246 -20.91 6.38 0.60
N GLY A 247 -19.64 6.12 0.28
CA GLY A 247 -19.02 6.46 -0.98
C GLY A 247 -18.81 7.97 -1.23
N LEU A 248 -18.77 8.81 -0.19
CA LEU A 248 -18.18 10.15 -0.23
C LEU A 248 -16.71 10.06 0.20
N PRO A 249 -15.72 10.16 -0.71
CA PRO A 249 -14.30 10.05 -0.36
C PRO A 249 -13.85 11.13 0.63
N GLU A 250 -14.45 12.32 0.59
CA GLU A 250 -14.20 13.43 1.52
C GLU A 250 -14.71 13.16 2.95
N SER A 251 -15.44 12.07 3.16
CA SER A 251 -15.97 11.64 4.46
C SER A 251 -15.41 10.27 4.92
N GLU A 252 -14.50 9.65 4.16
CA GLU A 252 -13.78 8.45 4.57
C GLU A 252 -12.65 8.82 5.55
N VAL A 253 -12.72 8.33 6.79
CA VAL A 253 -11.66 8.50 7.78
C VAL A 253 -10.46 7.60 7.48
N CYS A 254 -10.72 6.41 6.92
CA CYS A 254 -9.70 5.40 6.63
C CYS A 254 -9.98 4.79 5.24
N SER A 255 -9.51 5.46 4.18
CA SER A 255 -9.78 4.99 2.83
C SER A 255 -9.16 3.60 2.59
N PRO A 256 -9.95 2.60 2.13
CA PRO A 256 -9.44 1.26 1.78
C PRO A 256 -8.28 1.26 0.79
N ASP A 257 -8.19 2.31 -0.02
CA ASP A 257 -7.17 2.50 -1.05
C ASP A 257 -5.77 2.81 -0.43
N SER A 258 -5.70 2.97 0.90
CA SER A 258 -4.49 3.18 1.71
C SER A 258 -4.18 2.05 2.71
N ILE A 259 -4.85 0.89 2.57
CA ILE A 259 -4.73 -0.24 3.50
C ILE A 259 -3.84 -1.34 2.87
N TYR A 260 -2.70 -1.61 3.51
CA TYR A 260 -1.68 -2.56 3.04
C TYR A 260 -1.64 -3.87 3.86
N VAL A 261 -2.49 -4.02 4.88
CA VAL A 261 -2.69 -5.30 5.59
C VAL A 261 -3.47 -6.31 4.75
N ARG A 262 -3.19 -7.60 4.99
CA ARG A 262 -3.98 -8.70 4.42
C ARG A 262 -5.41 -8.69 4.97
N LEU A 263 -6.33 -9.36 4.26
CA LEU A 263 -7.65 -9.67 4.81
C LEU A 263 -7.52 -10.58 6.04
N PRO A 264 -8.51 -10.59 6.95
CA PRO A 264 -8.51 -11.48 8.11
C PRO A 264 -8.44 -12.97 7.74
N CYS A 265 -7.91 -13.79 8.65
CA CYS A 265 -7.99 -15.26 8.57
C CYS A 265 -9.42 -15.79 8.80
N SER A 266 -9.62 -17.11 8.86
CA SER A 266 -10.94 -17.69 9.12
C SER A 266 -11.47 -17.32 10.52
N GLU A 267 -12.77 -17.54 10.73
CA GLU A 267 -13.39 -17.42 12.03
C GLU A 267 -12.91 -18.47 13.04
N GLU A 268 -12.36 -19.61 12.59
CA GLU A 268 -11.81 -20.68 13.44
C GLU A 268 -10.35 -20.38 13.82
N ASP A 269 -9.51 -20.04 12.84
CA ASP A 269 -8.08 -19.69 13.02
C ASP A 269 -7.88 -18.58 14.06
N PHE A 270 -8.82 -17.63 14.13
CA PHE A 270 -8.74 -16.49 15.05
C PHE A 270 -9.15 -16.83 16.49
N GLN A 271 -9.68 -18.02 16.76
CA GLN A 271 -10.07 -18.47 18.11
C GLN A 271 -9.25 -19.67 18.61
N ALA A 272 -8.58 -20.40 17.72
CA ALA A 272 -7.74 -21.53 18.08
C ALA A 272 -6.43 -21.10 18.78
N GLU A 273 -5.94 -21.93 19.70
CA GLU A 273 -4.54 -21.93 20.19
C GLU A 273 -3.76 -23.14 19.65
N ASN A 274 -4.34 -23.92 18.74
CA ASN A 274 -3.80 -25.21 18.30
C ASN A 274 -2.84 -25.11 17.10
N ASP A 275 -1.77 -25.88 17.23
CA ASP A 275 -0.89 -26.38 16.18
C ASP A 275 -1.63 -27.38 15.26
N ASP A 276 -1.01 -27.80 14.14
CA ASP A 276 -1.70 -28.54 13.06
C ASP A 276 -2.43 -29.85 13.47
N ASN A 277 -3.54 -30.12 12.76
CA ASN A 277 -4.36 -31.36 12.67
C ASN A 277 -5.51 -31.60 13.69
N ASP A 278 -6.74 -31.26 13.29
CA ASP A 278 -7.95 -32.05 13.62
C ASP A 278 -8.79 -32.30 12.33
N PRO A 279 -8.89 -33.55 11.83
CA PRO A 279 -9.66 -33.89 10.62
C PRO A 279 -11.19 -33.85 10.75
N LEU A 280 -11.78 -33.34 11.84
CA LEU A 280 -13.23 -33.38 12.12
C LEU A 280 -13.96 -32.01 12.11
N SER A 281 -13.32 -30.92 11.65
CA SER A 281 -14.08 -29.71 11.27
C SER A 281 -14.91 -29.96 9.99
N LEU A 282 -16.04 -29.25 9.83
CA LEU A 282 -17.20 -29.76 9.10
C LEU A 282 -17.20 -29.55 7.58
N ASP A 283 -17.52 -30.61 6.84
CA ASP A 283 -17.66 -30.61 5.39
C ASP A 283 -18.65 -29.56 4.82
N GLY A 284 -18.25 -29.01 3.67
CA GLY A 284 -19.14 -28.88 2.52
C GLY A 284 -19.48 -27.46 2.05
N VAL A 285 -18.95 -26.41 2.70
CA VAL A 285 -19.07 -25.01 2.28
C VAL A 285 -17.75 -24.30 2.61
N SER A 286 -17.31 -23.33 1.80
CA SER A 286 -16.03 -22.64 1.98
C SER A 286 -16.06 -21.61 3.13
N GLU A 287 -15.89 -22.06 4.38
CA GLU A 287 -15.85 -21.17 5.56
C GLU A 287 -14.52 -20.43 5.78
N ASN A 288 -13.68 -20.31 4.74
CA ASN A 288 -12.39 -19.59 4.77
C ASN A 288 -12.57 -18.05 4.78
N GLY A 289 -13.25 -17.52 5.79
CA GLY A 289 -13.36 -16.10 6.11
C GLY A 289 -14.67 -15.45 5.67
N LEU A 290 -15.79 -15.70 6.38
CA LEU A 290 -17.05 -14.99 6.14
C LEU A 290 -16.89 -13.47 6.37
N LEU A 291 -16.05 -13.08 7.34
CA LEU A 291 -15.63 -11.70 7.54
C LEU A 291 -14.87 -11.13 6.33
N ALA A 292 -13.93 -11.89 5.75
CA ALA A 292 -13.17 -11.48 4.58
C ALA A 292 -14.09 -11.28 3.35
N THR A 293 -15.08 -12.14 3.16
CA THR A 293 -16.11 -11.98 2.12
C THR A 293 -17.02 -10.77 2.38
N SER A 294 -17.46 -10.56 3.63
CA SER A 294 -18.22 -9.37 4.04
C SER A 294 -17.47 -8.05 3.76
N ILE A 295 -16.15 -8.04 3.99
CA ILE A 295 -15.25 -6.93 3.62
C ILE A 295 -15.22 -6.75 2.10
N ARG A 296 -14.94 -7.81 1.33
CA ARG A 296 -14.86 -7.74 -0.15
C ARG A 296 -16.16 -7.22 -0.78
N ILE A 297 -17.32 -7.71 -0.36
CA ILE A 297 -18.62 -7.19 -0.84
C ILE A 297 -18.74 -5.70 -0.50
N THR A 298 -18.44 -5.30 0.74
CA THR A 298 -18.55 -3.89 1.16
C THR A 298 -17.66 -2.96 0.34
N LEU A 299 -16.46 -3.39 -0.03
CA LEU A 299 -15.57 -2.62 -0.91
C LEU A 299 -16.10 -2.51 -2.34
N ILE A 300 -16.64 -3.59 -2.90
CA ILE A 300 -17.28 -3.53 -4.23
C ILE A 300 -18.54 -2.63 -4.18
N THR A 301 -19.36 -2.72 -3.14
CA THR A 301 -20.52 -1.83 -2.95
C THR A 301 -20.10 -0.36 -2.77
N ARG A 302 -18.98 -0.06 -2.09
CA ARG A 302 -18.40 1.30 -2.04
C ARG A 302 -18.14 1.82 -3.45
N ASP A 303 -17.49 1.02 -4.29
CA ASP A 303 -17.06 1.47 -5.62
C ASP A 303 -18.22 1.54 -6.63
N ILE A 304 -19.22 0.66 -6.51
CA ILE A 304 -20.52 0.81 -7.18
C ILE A 304 -21.17 2.14 -6.76
N ILE A 305 -21.25 2.46 -5.46
CA ILE A 305 -21.84 3.72 -4.98
C ILE A 305 -21.04 4.95 -5.43
N ARG A 306 -19.70 4.88 -5.48
CA ARG A 306 -18.84 5.93 -6.04
C ARG A 306 -19.15 6.15 -7.54
N LEU A 307 -19.24 5.08 -8.35
CA LEU A 307 -19.68 5.16 -9.75
C LEU A 307 -21.08 5.77 -9.86
N MET A 308 -22.04 5.31 -9.05
CA MET A 308 -23.41 5.86 -9.04
C MET A 308 -23.44 7.36 -8.79
N ARG A 309 -22.65 7.86 -7.83
CA ARG A 309 -22.55 9.30 -7.53
C ARG A 309 -22.00 10.08 -8.71
N GLN A 310 -20.97 9.56 -9.40
CA GLN A 310 -20.38 10.19 -10.58
C GLN A 310 -21.37 10.22 -11.77
N VAL A 311 -21.97 9.08 -12.11
CA VAL A 311 -22.90 8.94 -13.24
C VAL A 311 -24.12 9.85 -13.06
N ARG A 312 -24.65 9.99 -11.84
CA ARG A 312 -25.78 10.89 -11.52
C ARG A 312 -25.48 12.38 -11.67
N LEU A 313 -24.20 12.77 -11.80
CA LEU A 313 -23.76 14.13 -12.09
C LEU A 313 -23.37 14.32 -13.57
N SER A 314 -23.37 13.27 -14.38
CA SER A 314 -23.04 13.38 -15.81
C SER A 314 -24.07 14.20 -16.58
N SER A 315 -23.57 15.03 -17.50
CA SER A 315 -24.35 15.73 -18.52
C SER A 315 -24.05 15.22 -19.94
N GLN A 316 -23.30 14.12 -20.06
CA GLN A 316 -22.81 13.55 -21.31
C GLN A 316 -23.25 12.08 -21.45
N PRO A 317 -23.41 11.57 -22.69
CA PRO A 317 -23.54 10.14 -22.98
C PRO A 317 -22.41 9.31 -22.36
N MET A 318 -22.70 8.06 -21.98
CA MET A 318 -21.71 7.11 -21.45
C MET A 318 -21.97 5.70 -21.99
N PRO A 319 -21.71 5.43 -23.28
CA PRO A 319 -21.98 4.12 -23.90
C PRO A 319 -21.21 2.95 -23.27
N GLN A 320 -20.13 3.23 -22.54
CA GLN A 320 -19.30 2.25 -21.82
C GLN A 320 -19.79 1.92 -20.39
N LEU A 321 -20.91 2.50 -19.94
CA LEU A 321 -21.47 2.21 -18.62
C LEU A 321 -21.83 0.72 -18.39
N PRO A 322 -22.29 -0.06 -19.39
CA PRO A 322 -22.53 -1.49 -19.23
C PRO A 322 -21.25 -2.25 -18.88
N ASP A 323 -20.14 -1.99 -19.58
CA ASP A 323 -18.88 -2.72 -19.39
C ASP A 323 -18.29 -2.54 -17.98
N LEU A 324 -18.44 -1.33 -17.42
CA LEU A 324 -18.08 -1.00 -16.04
C LEU A 324 -18.97 -1.74 -15.01
N VAL A 325 -20.26 -1.90 -15.30
CA VAL A 325 -21.19 -2.65 -14.44
C VAL A 325 -20.92 -4.16 -14.52
N GLU A 326 -20.64 -4.69 -15.71
CA GLU A 326 -20.21 -6.07 -15.90
C GLU A 326 -18.84 -6.36 -15.25
N GLU A 327 -17.99 -5.36 -15.04
CA GLU A 327 -16.77 -5.51 -14.24
C GLU A 327 -17.09 -5.73 -12.76
N PHE A 328 -17.93 -4.90 -12.15
CA PHE A 328 -18.37 -5.12 -10.77
C PHE A 328 -19.13 -6.44 -10.61
N CYS A 329 -19.96 -6.85 -11.58
CA CYS A 329 -20.61 -8.17 -11.54
C CYS A 329 -19.61 -9.32 -11.64
N ARG A 330 -18.57 -9.23 -12.49
CA ARG A 330 -17.46 -10.21 -12.50
C ARG A 330 -16.72 -10.25 -11.17
N MET A 331 -16.47 -9.11 -10.53
CA MET A 331 -15.85 -9.05 -9.19
C MET A 331 -16.72 -9.72 -8.12
N LEU A 332 -18.05 -9.55 -8.17
CA LEU A 332 -19.00 -10.19 -7.25
C LEU A 332 -19.13 -11.70 -7.50
N GLN A 333 -18.99 -12.17 -8.74
CA GLN A 333 -18.97 -13.59 -9.09
C GLN A 333 -17.69 -14.29 -8.58
N GLN A 334 -16.55 -13.61 -8.64
CA GLN A 334 -15.24 -14.08 -8.10
C GLN A 334 -15.19 -14.20 -6.57
N LEU A 335 -16.29 -13.93 -5.86
CA LEU A 335 -16.40 -14.16 -4.42
C LEU A 335 -16.87 -15.58 -4.08
N GLU A 336 -17.27 -16.39 -5.08
CA GLU A 336 -17.65 -17.81 -4.94
C GLU A 336 -18.65 -18.07 -3.80
N ILE A 337 -19.59 -17.14 -3.61
CA ILE A 337 -20.55 -17.19 -2.50
C ILE A 337 -21.47 -18.40 -2.68
N PRO A 338 -21.68 -19.22 -1.63
CA PRO A 338 -22.55 -20.39 -1.70
C PRO A 338 -23.97 -20.01 -2.16
N PRO A 339 -24.61 -20.81 -3.04
CA PRO A 339 -25.98 -20.53 -3.44
C PRO A 339 -26.91 -20.57 -2.22
N TYR A 340 -27.83 -19.61 -2.12
CA TYR A 340 -28.80 -19.62 -1.02
C TYR A 340 -29.80 -20.77 -1.15
N SER A 341 -30.05 -21.49 -0.04
CA SER A 341 -31.23 -22.33 0.12
C SER A 341 -31.84 -22.25 1.52
N ALA A 342 -33.16 -22.39 1.60
CA ALA A 342 -33.89 -22.49 2.87
C ALA A 342 -33.43 -23.67 3.74
N GLN A 343 -32.91 -24.75 3.13
CA GLN A 343 -32.40 -25.92 3.84
C GLN A 343 -31.06 -25.60 4.53
N GLU A 344 -30.16 -24.85 3.90
CA GLU A 344 -28.93 -24.38 4.52
C GLU A 344 -29.22 -23.33 5.57
N LEU A 345 -30.14 -22.40 5.32
CA LEU A 345 -30.58 -21.43 6.33
C LEU A 345 -31.12 -22.15 7.60
N GLN A 346 -31.83 -23.27 7.43
CA GLN A 346 -32.27 -24.12 8.53
C GLN A 346 -31.13 -24.92 9.20
N ARG A 347 -30.07 -25.33 8.46
CA ARG A 347 -28.83 -25.91 9.02
C ARG A 347 -28.09 -24.90 9.90
N PHE A 348 -28.01 -23.64 9.48
CA PHE A 348 -27.33 -22.57 10.21
C PHE A 348 -28.17 -21.90 11.32
N ALA A 349 -29.45 -22.26 11.48
CA ALA A 349 -30.37 -21.62 12.43
C ALA A 349 -29.91 -21.64 13.92
N SER A 350 -29.00 -22.54 14.28
CA SER A 350 -28.39 -22.65 15.62
C SER A 350 -26.95 -22.12 15.72
N SER A 351 -26.33 -21.70 14.60
CA SER A 351 -24.94 -21.24 14.56
C SER A 351 -24.80 -19.79 15.02
N LYS A 352 -23.75 -19.47 15.77
CA LYS A 352 -23.43 -18.07 16.12
C LYS A 352 -23.13 -17.21 14.89
N TRP A 353 -22.70 -17.81 13.79
CA TRP A 353 -22.37 -17.10 12.54
C TRP A 353 -23.58 -16.80 11.63
N LEU A 354 -24.80 -17.23 11.99
CA LEU A 354 -26.02 -17.04 11.19
C LEU A 354 -26.23 -15.60 10.67
N VAL A 355 -26.03 -14.60 11.54
CA VAL A 355 -26.19 -13.19 11.16
C VAL A 355 -25.14 -12.74 10.14
N ARG A 356 -23.92 -13.29 10.18
CA ARG A 356 -22.86 -12.99 9.21
C ARG A 356 -23.15 -13.62 7.86
N LEU A 357 -23.60 -14.88 7.84
CA LEU A 357 -24.05 -15.57 6.63
C LEU A 357 -25.21 -14.82 5.95
N LEU A 358 -26.24 -14.44 6.72
CA LEU A 358 -27.36 -13.62 6.22
C LEU A 358 -26.87 -12.27 5.68
N THR A 359 -25.96 -11.59 6.39
CA THR A 359 -25.42 -10.30 5.95
C THR A 359 -24.62 -10.42 4.65
N VAL A 360 -23.82 -11.49 4.49
CA VAL A 360 -23.07 -11.79 3.26
C VAL A 360 -24.02 -12.03 2.08
N GLN A 361 -25.00 -12.92 2.23
CA GLN A 361 -25.98 -13.24 1.19
C GLN A 361 -26.78 -11.99 0.77
N LEU A 362 -27.38 -11.29 1.74
CA LEU A 362 -28.19 -10.09 1.48
C LEU A 362 -27.37 -8.95 0.85
N SER A 363 -26.12 -8.76 1.29
CA SER A 363 -25.24 -7.72 0.73
C SER A 363 -24.80 -8.03 -0.70
N TRP A 364 -24.60 -9.30 -1.06
CA TRP A 364 -24.22 -9.70 -2.42
C TRP A 364 -25.36 -9.48 -3.43
N HIS A 365 -26.58 -9.86 -3.07
CA HIS A 365 -27.77 -9.53 -3.85
C HIS A 365 -28.02 -8.02 -3.88
N GLN A 366 -27.77 -7.30 -2.76
CA GLN A 366 -27.89 -5.85 -2.73
C GLN A 366 -26.86 -5.15 -3.63
N ALA A 367 -25.63 -5.63 -3.72
CA ALA A 367 -24.60 -5.08 -4.61
C ALA A 367 -25.02 -5.20 -6.09
N HIS A 368 -25.63 -6.32 -6.50
CA HIS A 368 -26.21 -6.46 -7.83
C HIS A 368 -27.38 -5.50 -8.07
N CYS A 369 -28.29 -5.34 -7.09
CA CYS A 369 -29.35 -4.33 -7.15
C CYS A 369 -28.78 -2.90 -7.25
N ASP A 370 -27.70 -2.60 -6.52
CA ASP A 370 -27.06 -1.29 -6.51
C ASP A 370 -26.41 -0.95 -7.86
N ALA A 371 -25.82 -1.95 -8.53
CA ALA A 371 -25.27 -1.81 -9.88
C ALA A 371 -26.36 -1.68 -10.95
N TYR A 372 -27.31 -2.62 -11.02
CA TYR A 372 -28.30 -2.65 -12.11
C TYR A 372 -29.39 -1.58 -11.99
N ARG A 373 -29.67 -1.02 -10.80
CA ARG A 373 -30.64 0.08 -10.66
C ARG A 373 -30.22 1.37 -11.40
N LEU A 374 -28.96 1.48 -11.81
CA LEU A 374 -28.49 2.59 -12.65
C LEU A 374 -29.26 2.73 -13.96
N PHE A 375 -29.77 1.63 -14.52
CA PHE A 375 -30.46 1.60 -15.81
C PHE A 375 -31.99 1.80 -15.71
N LEU A 376 -32.53 2.00 -14.51
CA LEU A 376 -33.97 2.11 -14.28
C LEU A 376 -34.46 3.55 -14.50
N SER A 377 -34.76 3.91 -15.76
CA SER A 377 -35.43 5.18 -16.13
C SER A 377 -36.58 5.50 -15.17
N GLY A 378 -36.58 6.72 -14.61
CA GLY A 378 -37.53 7.17 -13.60
C GLY A 378 -37.24 6.79 -12.14
N TYR A 379 -36.24 5.94 -11.85
CA TYR A 379 -35.85 5.61 -10.47
C TYR A 379 -34.93 6.69 -9.88
N LYS A 380 -35.15 7.07 -8.62
CA LYS A 380 -34.49 8.21 -7.94
C LYS A 380 -32.96 8.14 -7.92
N GLU A 381 -32.39 6.93 -7.90
CA GLU A 381 -30.94 6.68 -7.92
C GLU A 381 -30.41 6.21 -9.29
N ALA A 382 -31.21 6.20 -10.36
CA ALA A 382 -30.75 5.83 -11.70
C ALA A 382 -29.85 6.89 -12.36
N ALA A 383 -29.23 6.53 -13.48
CA ALA A 383 -28.47 7.45 -14.32
C ALA A 383 -29.38 8.51 -14.98
N PRO A 384 -28.86 9.69 -15.37
CA PRO A 384 -29.63 10.70 -16.08
C PRO A 384 -30.10 10.22 -17.46
N GLU A 385 -31.22 10.74 -17.96
CA GLU A 385 -31.76 10.34 -19.27
C GLU A 385 -30.78 10.51 -20.45
N VAL A 386 -29.84 11.47 -20.37
CA VAL A 386 -28.76 11.63 -21.37
C VAL A 386 -27.80 10.43 -21.39
N VAL A 387 -27.59 9.79 -20.24
CA VAL A 387 -26.80 8.55 -20.13
C VAL A 387 -27.64 7.34 -20.54
N LEU A 388 -28.90 7.26 -20.10
CA LEU A 388 -29.80 6.14 -20.42
C LEU A 388 -30.11 6.04 -21.93
N ALA A 389 -30.35 7.18 -22.60
CA ALA A 389 -30.57 7.24 -24.04
C ALA A 389 -29.35 6.84 -24.89
N SER A 390 -28.17 6.68 -24.27
CA SER A 390 -26.96 6.15 -24.92
C SER A 390 -26.75 4.64 -24.75
N GLN A 391 -27.67 3.94 -24.07
CA GLN A 391 -27.56 2.50 -23.80
C GLN A 391 -28.41 1.65 -24.76
N PRO A 392 -28.02 0.38 -25.03
CA PRO A 392 -28.88 -0.55 -25.75
C PRO A 392 -30.16 -0.86 -24.95
N GLN A 393 -31.33 -0.70 -25.57
CA GLN A 393 -32.63 -1.01 -24.93
C GLN A 393 -32.73 -2.47 -24.45
N SER A 394 -32.04 -3.40 -25.14
CA SER A 394 -31.89 -4.80 -24.74
C SER A 394 -31.12 -4.95 -23.42
N TYR A 395 -30.12 -4.11 -23.16
CA TYR A 395 -29.36 -4.07 -21.92
C TYR A 395 -30.19 -3.45 -20.78
N ILE A 396 -30.92 -2.35 -21.04
CA ILE A 396 -31.86 -1.76 -20.06
C ILE A 396 -32.90 -2.81 -19.61
N ALA A 397 -33.51 -3.52 -20.57
CA ALA A 397 -34.47 -4.58 -20.26
C ALA A 397 -33.84 -5.82 -19.61
N MET A 398 -32.54 -6.08 -19.80
CA MET A 398 -31.79 -7.08 -19.03
C MET A 398 -31.59 -6.61 -17.59
N ALA A 399 -31.00 -5.44 -17.39
CA ALA A 399 -30.73 -4.84 -16.09
C ALA A 399 -32.00 -4.75 -15.21
N ALA A 400 -33.15 -4.37 -15.78
CA ALA A 400 -34.42 -4.33 -15.04
C ALA A 400 -34.87 -5.71 -14.53
N ARG A 401 -34.72 -6.77 -15.33
CA ARG A 401 -35.04 -8.15 -14.93
C ARG A 401 -34.04 -8.71 -13.92
N THR A 402 -32.75 -8.43 -14.09
CA THR A 402 -31.70 -8.84 -13.14
C THR A 402 -31.89 -8.12 -11.80
N CYS A 403 -32.16 -6.81 -11.81
CA CYS A 403 -32.48 -6.05 -10.60
C CYS A 403 -33.74 -6.60 -9.89
N LEU A 404 -34.78 -6.99 -10.64
CA LEU A 404 -35.97 -7.64 -10.07
C LEU A 404 -35.66 -9.00 -9.43
N TYR A 405 -34.77 -9.78 -10.05
CA TYR A 405 -34.33 -11.09 -9.54
C TYR A 405 -33.59 -10.96 -8.20
N HIS A 406 -32.54 -10.15 -8.12
CA HIS A 406 -31.80 -10.00 -6.86
C HIS A 406 -32.64 -9.30 -5.77
N ALA A 407 -33.56 -8.40 -6.13
CA ALA A 407 -34.49 -7.79 -5.15
C ALA A 407 -35.48 -8.83 -4.60
N LYS A 408 -36.01 -9.74 -5.44
CA LYS A 408 -36.87 -10.83 -4.97
C LYS A 408 -36.12 -11.84 -4.09
N ALA A 409 -34.87 -12.19 -4.44
CA ALA A 409 -34.05 -13.06 -3.60
C ALA A 409 -33.79 -12.46 -2.20
N ASN A 410 -33.50 -11.15 -2.10
CA ASN A 410 -33.39 -10.47 -0.80
C ASN A 410 -34.68 -10.55 0.04
N ILE A 411 -35.84 -10.56 -0.60
CA ILE A 411 -37.14 -10.71 0.08
C ILE A 411 -37.38 -12.17 0.49
N GLU A 412 -37.02 -13.14 -0.35
CA GLU A 412 -37.13 -14.58 -0.09
C GLU A 412 -36.26 -15.01 1.10
N ILE A 413 -34.99 -14.58 1.14
CA ILE A 413 -34.06 -14.82 2.26
C ILE A 413 -34.62 -14.26 3.58
N LEU A 414 -35.20 -13.06 3.55
CA LEU A 414 -35.80 -12.43 4.74
C LEU A 414 -37.12 -13.09 5.15
N ASP A 415 -37.97 -13.48 4.20
CA ASP A 415 -39.22 -14.21 4.47
C ASP A 415 -38.95 -15.60 5.07
N ASP A 416 -37.98 -16.36 4.53
CA ASP A 416 -37.54 -17.62 5.13
C ASP A 416 -36.94 -17.44 6.52
N PHE A 417 -36.08 -16.43 6.71
CA PHE A 417 -35.59 -16.08 8.05
C PHE A 417 -36.74 -15.72 9.01
N SER A 418 -37.82 -15.11 8.52
CA SER A 418 -38.99 -14.76 9.34
C SER A 418 -39.68 -15.97 9.99
N LYS A 419 -39.57 -17.14 9.34
CA LYS A 419 -40.17 -18.44 9.71
C LYS A 419 -39.32 -19.21 10.74
N LEU A 420 -38.04 -18.86 10.91
CA LEU A 420 -37.16 -19.51 11.89
C LEU A 420 -37.52 -19.10 13.33
N THR A 421 -37.55 -20.08 14.24
CA THR A 421 -37.70 -19.86 15.68
C THR A 421 -36.34 -19.64 16.35
N VAL A 422 -35.69 -18.50 16.08
CA VAL A 422 -34.38 -18.13 16.65
C VAL A 422 -34.54 -17.27 17.90
N CYS A 423 -33.87 -17.59 19.00
CA CYS A 423 -33.88 -16.76 20.21
C CYS A 423 -32.66 -17.01 21.14
N PRO A 424 -31.94 -15.97 21.61
CA PRO A 424 -31.97 -14.57 21.17
C PRO A 424 -31.08 -14.35 19.94
N PHE A 425 -31.48 -13.41 19.08
CA PHE A 425 -30.76 -13.02 17.86
C PHE A 425 -30.53 -11.51 17.87
N VAL A 426 -29.29 -11.08 17.61
CA VAL A 426 -28.94 -9.67 17.37
C VAL A 426 -28.79 -9.50 15.86
N ALA A 427 -29.48 -8.52 15.29
CA ALA A 427 -29.61 -8.36 13.85
C ALA A 427 -28.70 -7.23 13.33
N ASP A 428 -27.95 -7.47 12.25
CA ASP A 428 -27.10 -6.46 11.62
C ASP A 428 -27.97 -5.45 10.85
N TYR A 429 -27.84 -4.14 11.15
CA TYR A 429 -28.62 -3.08 10.51
C TYR A 429 -28.55 -3.12 8.96
N ARG A 430 -27.50 -3.71 8.39
CA ARG A 430 -27.37 -3.95 6.94
C ARG A 430 -28.50 -4.82 6.39
N MET A 431 -29.03 -5.77 7.16
CA MET A 431 -30.22 -6.56 6.78
C MET A 431 -31.44 -5.66 6.55
N ALA A 432 -31.62 -4.61 7.37
CA ALA A 432 -32.70 -3.64 7.19
C ALA A 432 -32.50 -2.76 5.96
N ILE A 433 -31.24 -2.36 5.67
CA ILE A 433 -30.89 -1.61 4.45
C ILE A 433 -31.18 -2.44 3.19
N CYS A 434 -30.80 -3.73 3.18
CA CYS A 434 -31.05 -4.64 2.06
C CYS A 434 -32.55 -4.88 1.85
N GLY A 435 -33.30 -5.17 2.93
CA GLY A 435 -34.76 -5.34 2.87
C GLY A 435 -35.47 -4.08 2.36
N TYR A 436 -35.07 -2.90 2.84
CA TYR A 436 -35.60 -1.61 2.39
C TYR A 436 -35.39 -1.36 0.89
N HIS A 437 -34.16 -1.50 0.39
CA HIS A 437 -33.88 -1.29 -1.03
C HIS A 437 -34.55 -2.34 -1.91
N ALA A 438 -34.59 -3.60 -1.48
CA ALA A 438 -35.35 -4.65 -2.18
C ALA A 438 -36.84 -4.31 -2.29
N CYS A 439 -37.48 -3.89 -1.18
CA CYS A 439 -38.88 -3.44 -1.19
C CYS A 439 -39.12 -2.24 -2.12
N ARG A 440 -38.24 -1.23 -2.10
CA ARG A 440 -38.32 -0.08 -3.02
C ARG A 440 -38.26 -0.51 -4.49
N LEU A 441 -37.38 -1.44 -4.82
CA LEU A 441 -37.19 -1.93 -6.18
C LEU A 441 -38.38 -2.77 -6.66
N ILE A 442 -38.92 -3.68 -5.83
CA ILE A 442 -40.12 -4.45 -6.23
C ILE A 442 -41.37 -3.57 -6.38
N LEU A 443 -41.57 -2.56 -5.51
CA LEU A 443 -42.69 -1.63 -5.62
C LEU A 443 -42.59 -0.83 -6.94
N PHE A 444 -41.43 -0.21 -7.20
CA PHE A 444 -41.19 0.55 -8.43
C PHE A 444 -41.36 -0.30 -9.69
N LEU A 445 -40.73 -1.47 -9.75
CA LEU A 445 -40.75 -2.34 -10.93
C LEU A 445 -42.15 -2.94 -11.19
N SER A 446 -43.03 -3.00 -10.18
CA SER A 446 -44.42 -3.44 -10.36
C SER A 446 -45.33 -2.45 -11.11
N LYS A 447 -44.85 -1.21 -11.33
CA LYS A 447 -45.53 -0.17 -12.14
C LYS A 447 -44.68 0.28 -13.35
N SER A 448 -43.64 -0.49 -13.73
CA SER A 448 -42.68 -0.08 -14.77
C SER A 448 -42.83 -0.87 -16.07
N ASP A 449 -42.94 -0.15 -17.19
CA ASP A 449 -42.99 -0.72 -18.55
C ASP A 449 -41.71 -1.51 -18.95
N LEU A 450 -40.64 -1.44 -18.15
CA LEU A 450 -39.42 -2.22 -18.32
C LEU A 450 -39.59 -3.71 -18.01
N ILE A 451 -40.67 -4.11 -17.33
CA ILE A 451 -40.98 -5.50 -16.97
C ILE A 451 -42.14 -6.00 -17.86
N PRO A 452 -41.95 -7.06 -18.66
CA PRO A 452 -43.03 -7.59 -19.50
C PRO A 452 -44.24 -8.05 -18.71
N SER A 453 -45.45 -7.73 -19.21
CA SER A 453 -46.73 -8.08 -18.59
C SER A 453 -46.96 -9.59 -18.42
N GLU A 454 -46.24 -10.42 -19.19
CA GLU A 454 -46.25 -11.89 -19.11
C GLU A 454 -45.67 -12.43 -17.79
N THR A 455 -44.99 -11.60 -16.99
CA THR A 455 -44.33 -12.02 -15.73
C THR A 455 -45.28 -12.20 -14.53
N ASN A 456 -46.59 -11.95 -14.69
CA ASN A 456 -47.62 -12.03 -13.62
C ASN A 456 -47.28 -11.23 -12.34
N PHE A 457 -46.44 -10.21 -12.43
CA PHE A 457 -45.96 -9.45 -11.29
C PHE A 457 -46.78 -8.17 -11.07
N THR A 458 -47.76 -8.23 -10.16
CA THR A 458 -48.70 -7.12 -9.89
C THR A 458 -48.24 -6.23 -8.73
N THR A 459 -48.68 -4.96 -8.72
CA THR A 459 -48.46 -4.04 -7.60
C THR A 459 -49.07 -4.57 -6.29
N GLU A 460 -50.23 -5.24 -6.33
CA GLU A 460 -50.84 -5.85 -5.16
C GLU A 460 -49.91 -6.90 -4.51
N ALA A 461 -49.30 -7.77 -5.33
CA ALA A 461 -48.34 -8.77 -4.86
C ALA A 461 -47.07 -8.10 -4.30
N ALA A 462 -46.58 -7.04 -4.95
CA ALA A 462 -45.43 -6.28 -4.48
C ALA A 462 -45.70 -5.57 -3.13
N CYS A 463 -46.87 -4.96 -2.96
CA CYS A 463 -47.29 -4.35 -1.69
C CYS A 463 -47.44 -5.40 -0.58
N HIS A 464 -47.99 -6.58 -0.88
CA HIS A 464 -48.09 -7.68 0.08
C HIS A 464 -46.71 -8.17 0.54
N GLN A 465 -45.78 -8.40 -0.40
CA GLN A 465 -44.39 -8.77 -0.10
C GLN A 465 -43.69 -7.69 0.74
N ALA A 466 -43.80 -6.42 0.36
CA ALA A 466 -43.20 -5.32 1.12
C ALA A 466 -43.79 -5.16 2.53
N SER A 467 -45.08 -5.43 2.72
CA SER A 467 -45.75 -5.39 4.04
C SER A 467 -45.27 -6.51 4.97
N ALA A 468 -45.02 -7.71 4.44
CA ALA A 468 -44.45 -8.82 5.22
C ALA A 468 -43.03 -8.49 5.70
N ILE A 469 -42.19 -7.94 4.82
CA ILE A 469 -40.84 -7.51 5.17
C ILE A 469 -40.85 -6.32 6.15
N LEU A 470 -41.72 -5.32 5.98
CA LEU A 470 -41.88 -4.25 6.95
C LEU A 470 -42.23 -4.79 8.35
N THR A 471 -43.15 -5.76 8.43
CA THR A 471 -43.54 -6.41 9.69
C THR A 471 -42.36 -7.15 10.35
N LEU A 472 -41.53 -7.84 9.56
CA LEU A 472 -40.31 -8.48 10.04
C LEU A 472 -39.29 -7.45 10.56
N LEU A 473 -39.05 -6.37 9.81
CA LEU A 473 -38.08 -5.35 10.19
C LEU A 473 -38.55 -4.57 11.44
N GLN A 474 -39.85 -4.27 11.56
CA GLN A 474 -40.43 -3.73 12.79
C GLN A 474 -40.26 -4.69 13.99
N ARG A 475 -40.39 -6.00 13.78
CA ARG A 475 -40.16 -7.03 14.82
C ARG A 475 -38.70 -7.08 15.29
N LEU A 476 -37.74 -6.95 14.38
CA LEU A 476 -36.31 -7.02 14.67
C LEU A 476 -35.74 -5.71 15.26
N TYR A 477 -36.09 -4.58 14.66
CA TYR A 477 -35.44 -3.28 14.91
C TYR A 477 -36.28 -2.31 15.75
N LYS A 478 -37.32 -2.80 16.44
CA LYS A 478 -38.27 -2.03 17.25
C LYS A 478 -37.63 -0.90 18.08
N ASP A 479 -36.48 -1.17 18.68
CA ASP A 479 -35.80 -0.26 19.61
C ASP A 479 -34.49 0.35 19.05
N SER A 480 -34.10 0.07 17.78
CA SER A 480 -32.86 0.62 17.18
C SER A 480 -33.11 2.00 16.56
N SER A 481 -32.42 3.00 17.08
CA SER A 481 -32.55 4.42 16.70
C SER A 481 -32.20 4.69 15.23
N LEU A 482 -31.25 3.95 14.67
CA LEU A 482 -30.78 4.08 13.28
C LEU A 482 -31.86 3.66 12.27
N VAL A 483 -32.62 2.60 12.58
CA VAL A 483 -33.48 1.92 11.60
C VAL A 483 -34.90 2.50 11.55
N GLN A 484 -35.39 3.19 12.60
CA GLN A 484 -36.76 3.74 12.65
C GLN A 484 -37.13 4.59 11.42
N PHE A 485 -36.20 5.41 10.92
CA PHE A 485 -36.43 6.24 9.73
C PHE A 485 -36.64 5.41 8.46
N ILE A 486 -35.96 4.28 8.34
CA ILE A 486 -36.05 3.34 7.21
C ILE A 486 -37.43 2.64 7.23
N LEU A 487 -37.91 2.27 8.43
CA LEU A 487 -39.24 1.68 8.62
C LEU A 487 -40.35 2.65 8.22
N LYS A 488 -40.29 3.91 8.67
CA LYS A 488 -41.29 4.93 8.36
C LYS A 488 -41.34 5.31 6.88
N ASP A 489 -40.19 5.41 6.23
CA ASP A 489 -40.06 5.68 4.79
C ASP A 489 -40.70 4.53 3.98
N LEU A 490 -40.40 3.27 4.35
CA LEU A 490 -40.99 2.08 3.74
C LEU A 490 -42.51 1.98 3.95
N GLU A 491 -42.99 2.23 5.17
CA GLU A 491 -44.43 2.25 5.47
C GLU A 491 -45.19 3.28 4.61
N THR A 492 -44.62 4.49 4.48
CA THR A 492 -45.19 5.55 3.65
C THR A 492 -45.25 5.16 2.17
N MET A 493 -44.18 4.57 1.62
CA MET A 493 -44.15 4.10 0.24
C MET A 493 -45.15 2.97 -0.03
N ILE A 494 -45.33 2.02 0.90
CA ILE A 494 -46.32 0.94 0.75
C ILE A 494 -47.74 1.52 0.71
N GLN A 495 -48.05 2.47 1.59
CA GLN A 495 -49.36 3.14 1.61
C GLN A 495 -49.65 3.87 0.28
N LEU A 496 -48.68 4.63 -0.25
CA LEU A 496 -48.82 5.32 -1.54
C LEU A 496 -49.04 4.34 -2.70
N TYR A 497 -48.23 3.28 -2.80
CA TYR A 497 -48.38 2.30 -3.89
C TYR A 497 -49.70 1.53 -3.82
N ALA A 498 -50.18 1.20 -2.62
CA ALA A 498 -51.47 0.54 -2.38
C ALA A 498 -52.69 1.44 -2.61
N ALA A 499 -52.56 2.76 -2.40
CA ALA A 499 -53.61 3.74 -2.70
C ALA A 499 -53.83 3.98 -4.21
N GLY A 500 -52.99 3.39 -5.07
CA GLY A 500 -53.00 3.58 -6.53
C GLY A 500 -52.28 4.84 -6.99
N ASP A 501 -52.29 5.88 -6.16
CA ASP A 501 -51.69 7.20 -6.39
C ASP A 501 -50.22 7.11 -6.83
N SER A 502 -49.87 7.85 -7.89
CA SER A 502 -48.58 7.73 -8.58
C SER A 502 -47.78 9.04 -8.61
N GLU A 503 -48.42 10.20 -8.45
CA GLU A 503 -47.74 11.50 -8.59
C GLU A 503 -46.77 11.78 -7.43
N HIS A 504 -47.03 11.20 -6.25
CA HIS A 504 -46.16 11.29 -5.06
C HIS A 504 -44.95 10.34 -5.07
N GLY A 505 -44.62 9.73 -6.22
CA GLY A 505 -43.26 9.19 -6.46
C GLY A 505 -42.17 10.27 -6.34
N ARG A 506 -42.55 11.55 -6.45
CA ARG A 506 -41.74 12.73 -6.10
C ARG A 506 -41.99 13.15 -4.64
N ASP A 507 -41.54 12.35 -3.67
CA ASP A 507 -41.86 12.66 -2.26
C ASP A 507 -41.19 13.95 -1.73
N SER A 508 -41.99 14.67 -0.96
CA SER A 508 -41.88 16.02 -0.44
C SER A 508 -40.80 16.20 0.64
N SER A 509 -39.58 16.56 0.23
CA SER A 509 -38.57 17.09 1.17
C SER A 509 -37.69 18.22 0.62
N GLU A 510 -38.08 18.84 -0.49
CA GLU A 510 -37.60 20.16 -0.95
C GLU A 510 -38.65 20.72 -1.94
N ARG A 511 -38.94 22.04 -1.90
CA ARG A 511 -39.85 22.66 -2.87
C ARG A 511 -39.10 22.94 -4.17
N GLU A 512 -39.48 22.30 -5.27
CA GLU A 512 -39.02 22.65 -6.63
C GLU A 512 -39.68 23.93 -7.18
N GLU A 513 -39.91 24.94 -6.32
CA GLU A 513 -40.36 26.27 -6.69
C GLU A 513 -39.17 27.24 -6.60
N ASN A 514 -38.84 27.88 -7.73
CA ASN A 514 -37.71 28.83 -7.95
C ASN A 514 -36.31 28.25 -8.28
N ASP A 515 -36.17 26.97 -8.69
CA ASP A 515 -34.88 26.46 -9.22
C ASP A 515 -34.45 27.11 -10.56
N THR A 516 -35.33 27.91 -11.17
CA THR A 516 -35.05 28.76 -12.34
C THR A 516 -34.27 30.05 -12.02
N GLN A 517 -33.97 30.34 -10.75
CA GLN A 517 -33.22 31.55 -10.33
C GLN A 517 -31.92 31.26 -9.56
N GLN A 518 -31.56 30.00 -9.31
CA GLN A 518 -30.30 29.66 -8.61
C GLN A 518 -29.14 29.35 -9.58
N PRO A 519 -27.87 29.65 -9.23
CA PRO A 519 -26.73 29.29 -10.06
C PRO A 519 -26.58 27.76 -10.17
N ARG A 520 -26.31 27.25 -11.38
CA ARG A 520 -26.11 25.80 -11.66
C ARG A 520 -25.17 25.11 -10.65
N PHE A 521 -24.14 25.81 -10.19
CA PHE A 521 -23.18 25.30 -9.20
C PHE A 521 -23.85 24.86 -7.88
N ALA A 522 -24.81 25.64 -7.36
CA ALA A 522 -25.53 25.31 -6.12
C ALA A 522 -26.35 24.01 -6.27
N VAL A 523 -27.04 23.85 -7.40
CA VAL A 523 -27.82 22.65 -7.73
C VAL A 523 -26.91 21.41 -7.84
N THR A 524 -25.73 21.56 -8.48
CA THR A 524 -24.73 20.48 -8.55
C THR A 524 -24.19 20.10 -7.16
N VAL A 525 -23.83 21.08 -6.32
CA VAL A 525 -23.35 20.82 -4.95
C VAL A 525 -24.42 20.14 -4.09
N ARG A 526 -25.70 20.55 -4.21
CA ARG A 526 -26.84 19.92 -3.52
C ARG A 526 -27.06 18.47 -3.94
N LYS A 527 -26.93 18.18 -5.25
CA LYS A 527 -26.99 16.80 -5.79
C LYS A 527 -25.79 15.95 -5.38
N HIS A 528 -24.60 16.54 -5.29
CA HIS A 528 -23.36 15.87 -4.86
C HIS A 528 -23.41 15.47 -3.37
N LYS A 529 -23.85 16.40 -2.50
CA LYS A 529 -24.06 16.19 -1.05
C LYS A 529 -25.33 15.37 -0.71
N SER A 530 -25.98 14.76 -1.70
CA SER A 530 -27.17 13.93 -1.46
C SER A 530 -26.80 12.65 -0.70
N LEU A 531 -27.42 12.45 0.46
CA LEU A 531 -27.19 11.31 1.36
C LEU A 531 -28.43 10.43 1.49
N GLY A 532 -28.24 9.11 1.46
CA GLY A 532 -29.31 8.12 1.62
C GLY A 532 -30.03 8.24 2.98
N VAL A 533 -31.27 7.75 3.04
CA VAL A 533 -32.11 7.78 4.27
C VAL A 533 -31.44 7.00 5.41
N HIS A 534 -30.64 5.98 5.08
CA HIS A 534 -29.86 5.14 6.00
C HIS A 534 -28.49 5.75 6.41
N SER A 535 -28.11 6.95 5.95
CA SER A 535 -26.78 7.51 6.24
C SER A 535 -26.64 8.02 7.68
N VAL A 536 -25.67 7.48 8.42
CA VAL A 536 -25.36 7.93 9.78
C VAL A 536 -24.88 9.39 9.79
N PHE A 537 -24.07 9.79 8.81
CA PHE A 537 -23.64 11.19 8.66
C PHE A 537 -24.81 12.15 8.40
N ARG A 538 -25.83 11.74 7.61
CA ARG A 538 -27.09 12.50 7.46
C ARG A 538 -27.87 12.64 8.78
N ARG A 539 -27.71 11.71 9.73
CA ARG A 539 -28.34 11.76 11.06
C ARG A 539 -27.54 12.55 12.10
N ALA A 540 -26.26 12.86 11.84
CA ALA A 540 -25.49 13.74 12.71
C ALA A 540 -26.04 15.18 12.67
N GLY A 541 -26.37 15.72 11.49
CA GLY A 541 -27.09 17.00 11.38
C GLY A 541 -26.43 18.13 12.17
N PHE A 542 -25.12 18.33 11.96
CA PHE A 542 -24.34 19.39 12.61
C PHE A 542 -24.98 20.77 12.40
N ALA A 543 -24.94 21.60 13.43
CA ALA A 543 -25.28 23.02 13.31
C ALA A 543 -24.21 23.73 12.45
N ASP A 544 -24.64 24.75 11.72
CA ASP A 544 -23.78 25.63 10.93
C ASP A 544 -23.99 27.06 11.44
N ASP A 545 -23.10 27.49 12.33
CA ASP A 545 -23.08 28.80 12.99
C ASP A 545 -22.30 29.85 12.18
N SER A 546 -21.91 29.55 10.94
CA SER A 546 -21.18 30.46 10.05
C SER A 546 -21.87 31.81 9.82
N ALA A 547 -23.20 31.87 10.01
CA ALA A 547 -23.96 33.11 9.97
C ALA A 547 -23.78 33.93 11.27
N GLU A 548 -23.93 33.30 12.44
CA GLU A 548 -23.79 33.92 13.76
C GLU A 548 -22.35 34.41 13.99
N ALA A 549 -21.36 33.65 13.52
CA ALA A 549 -19.94 34.04 13.53
C ALA A 549 -19.63 35.26 12.64
N GLY A 550 -20.56 35.65 11.76
CA GLY A 550 -20.47 36.84 10.91
C GLY A 550 -21.18 38.09 11.47
N GLU A 551 -21.96 37.97 12.55
CA GLU A 551 -22.71 39.11 13.09
C GLU A 551 -21.85 39.99 14.01
N PRO A 552 -21.84 41.33 13.82
CA PRO A 552 -21.06 42.23 14.66
C PRO A 552 -21.70 42.36 16.04
N CYS A 553 -21.05 41.78 17.05
CA CYS A 553 -21.50 41.74 18.45
C CYS A 553 -22.03 43.11 18.96
N GLU A 554 -23.32 43.16 19.32
CA GLU A 554 -23.92 44.33 19.95
C GLU A 554 -23.27 44.61 21.32
N ARG A 555 -22.73 45.81 21.51
CA ARG A 555 -22.12 46.19 22.78
C ARG A 555 -23.20 46.29 23.88
N PRO A 556 -23.03 45.62 25.03
CA PRO A 556 -24.00 45.70 26.12
C PRO A 556 -24.10 47.15 26.64
N GLN A 557 -25.33 47.62 26.86
CA GLN A 557 -25.55 48.95 27.42
C GLN A 557 -25.04 49.02 28.88
N PRO A 558 -24.33 50.09 29.28
CA PRO A 558 -23.85 50.24 30.64
C PRO A 558 -25.03 50.43 31.61
N GLN A 559 -25.02 49.66 32.70
CA GLN A 559 -26.03 49.78 33.75
C GLN A 559 -25.85 51.10 34.54
N ASN A 560 -26.95 51.73 34.92
CA ASN A 560 -26.94 52.99 35.67
C ASN A 560 -26.35 52.80 37.08
N ILE A 561 -25.21 53.44 37.35
CA ILE A 561 -24.75 53.78 38.70
C ILE A 561 -24.59 55.31 38.76
N PRO A 562 -25.30 56.02 39.65
CA PRO A 562 -25.38 57.48 39.59
C PRO A 562 -24.33 58.18 40.46
N GLN A 563 -23.67 59.22 39.95
CA GLN A 563 -23.38 60.43 40.74
C GLN A 563 -23.02 61.69 39.91
N SER A 564 -23.81 62.74 40.14
CA SER A 564 -23.49 64.18 40.18
C SER A 564 -22.26 64.77 39.44
N ASP A 565 -22.61 65.71 38.55
CA ASP A 565 -22.13 67.10 38.47
C ASP A 565 -20.78 67.52 37.82
N SER A 566 -20.96 68.39 36.81
CA SER A 566 -20.12 69.54 36.38
C SER A 566 -18.88 69.29 35.51
N GLY A 567 -18.62 70.21 34.55
CA GLY A 567 -17.38 70.18 33.73
C GLY A 567 -17.40 70.71 32.28
N ASP A 568 -18.24 71.68 31.94
CA ASP A 568 -18.16 72.62 30.79
C ASP A 568 -17.40 72.30 29.46
N ALA A 569 -18.19 72.33 28.37
CA ALA A 569 -18.01 73.17 27.16
C ALA A 569 -16.80 73.05 26.19
N HIS A 570 -17.13 72.60 24.96
CA HIS A 570 -16.80 73.19 23.63
C HIS A 570 -15.44 73.85 23.28
N GLY A 571 -14.87 73.43 22.13
CA GLY A 571 -13.93 74.21 21.29
C GLY A 571 -12.78 73.36 20.74
N ILE A 572 -12.81 72.77 19.53
CA ILE A 572 -12.91 73.30 18.14
C ILE A 572 -11.61 74.01 17.64
N THR A 573 -10.91 73.33 16.72
CA THR A 573 -9.81 73.80 15.82
C THR A 573 -8.48 74.22 16.47
N SER A 574 -7.30 74.11 15.83
CA SER A 574 -6.97 73.86 14.40
C SER A 574 -5.69 73.02 14.20
N GLN A 575 -5.45 72.61 12.95
CA GLN A 575 -4.23 72.04 12.34
C GLN A 575 -2.93 72.90 12.61
N PRO A 576 -1.67 72.42 12.36
CA PRO A 576 -1.35 71.49 11.26
C PRO A 576 -0.12 70.52 11.33
N SER A 577 -0.14 69.57 10.38
CA SER A 577 0.98 69.12 9.52
C SER A 577 2.00 68.03 9.94
N VAL A 578 2.50 67.37 8.88
CA VAL A 578 3.76 66.60 8.72
C VAL A 578 3.84 65.17 9.30
N VAL A 579 3.61 64.22 8.37
CA VAL A 579 4.39 62.98 8.11
C VAL A 579 4.40 61.86 9.16
N GLU A 580 3.94 60.68 8.71
CA GLU A 580 4.08 59.37 9.36
C GLU A 580 5.55 58.93 9.46
N PRO A 581 5.86 58.08 10.44
CA PRO A 581 6.36 56.77 10.00
C PRO A 581 5.76 55.57 10.76
N GLY A 582 5.32 54.58 9.99
CA GLY A 582 5.55 53.15 10.24
C GLY A 582 5.18 52.58 11.61
N LEU A 583 3.92 52.20 11.77
CA LEU A 583 3.51 50.97 12.45
C LEU A 583 2.42 50.31 11.58
N ASP A 584 2.14 49.01 11.59
CA ASP A 584 2.81 47.73 11.86
C ASP A 584 1.65 46.69 11.89
N GLU A 585 1.95 45.41 11.68
CA GLU A 585 1.08 44.23 11.79
C GLU A 585 -0.37 44.21 11.22
N SER A 586 -0.59 43.21 10.37
CA SER A 586 -1.83 42.41 10.22
C SER A 586 -3.06 42.95 9.43
N HIS A 587 -3.71 42.00 8.74
CA HIS A 587 -5.03 42.06 8.05
C HIS A 587 -5.12 42.47 6.57
N MET A 588 -4.42 41.77 5.67
CA MET A 588 -4.87 41.58 4.28
C MET A 588 -4.62 40.15 3.76
N ALA A 589 -5.66 39.32 3.73
CA ALA A 589 -5.57 37.94 3.20
C ALA A 589 -6.84 37.38 2.51
N LEU A 590 -7.97 38.12 2.46
CA LEU A 590 -9.25 37.58 1.96
C LEU A 590 -9.83 38.28 0.71
N ASP A 591 -9.46 39.54 0.42
CA ASP A 591 -10.03 40.30 -0.70
C ASP A 591 -9.33 40.05 -2.07
N VAL A 592 -8.15 39.41 -2.06
CA VAL A 592 -7.35 39.15 -3.28
C VAL A 592 -7.90 37.96 -4.08
N LEU A 593 -8.61 37.03 -3.43
CA LEU A 593 -9.05 35.76 -4.04
C LEU A 593 -10.39 35.83 -4.83
N MET A 594 -11.10 36.96 -4.81
CA MET A 594 -12.45 37.09 -5.38
C MET A 594 -12.58 38.04 -6.60
N LYS A 595 -11.48 38.58 -7.12
CA LYS A 595 -11.49 39.52 -8.28
C LYS A 595 -10.58 39.14 -9.45
N ALA A 596 -10.09 37.89 -9.49
CA ALA A 596 -9.27 37.37 -10.59
C ALA A 596 -10.08 36.67 -11.71
N ALA A 597 -11.38 36.95 -11.82
CA ALA A 597 -12.26 36.41 -12.87
C ALA A 597 -13.14 37.52 -13.46
N MET A 598 -13.41 37.41 -14.77
CA MET A 598 -14.26 38.28 -15.61
C MET A 598 -13.65 39.59 -16.17
N LEU A 599 -12.91 39.45 -17.29
CA LEU A 599 -12.83 40.38 -18.43
C LEU A 599 -12.12 41.74 -18.26
N PRO A 600 -11.69 42.41 -19.36
CA PRO A 600 -11.16 41.91 -20.64
C PRO A 600 -9.75 42.48 -20.96
N SER A 601 -9.13 42.02 -22.06
CA SER A 601 -7.78 42.44 -22.48
C SER A 601 -7.66 43.92 -22.89
N PRO A 602 -6.57 44.62 -22.52
CA PRO A 602 -6.13 45.85 -23.17
C PRO A 602 -5.24 45.55 -24.39
N ASN A 603 -5.39 46.32 -25.47
CA ASN A 603 -4.48 46.27 -26.61
C ASN A 603 -3.14 46.97 -26.29
N PHE A 604 -2.04 46.42 -26.80
CA PHE A 604 -0.89 47.21 -27.22
C PHE A 604 -0.41 46.71 -28.59
N GLU A 605 -0.26 47.63 -29.53
CA GLU A 605 0.31 47.37 -30.85
C GLU A 605 1.81 47.71 -30.80
N ASP A 606 2.66 46.77 -31.22
CA ASP A 606 3.97 47.09 -31.82
C ASP A 606 4.33 45.96 -32.82
N PRO A 607 4.70 46.25 -34.08
CA PRO A 607 4.78 45.23 -35.13
C PRO A 607 6.19 44.62 -35.30
N HIS A 608 6.24 43.54 -36.08
CA HIS A 608 7.44 42.87 -36.61
C HIS A 608 8.25 42.01 -35.63
N PHE A 609 7.76 40.78 -35.38
CA PHE A 609 8.61 39.61 -35.67
C PHE A 609 7.75 38.42 -36.12
N THR A 610 7.80 38.10 -37.42
CA THR A 610 7.13 36.92 -37.99
C THR A 610 8.01 35.69 -37.82
N PHE A 611 7.66 34.79 -36.90
CA PHE A 611 8.16 33.42 -36.90
C PHE A 611 7.03 32.43 -37.21
N SER A 612 7.40 31.33 -37.89
CA SER A 612 6.44 30.37 -38.44
C SER A 612 5.78 29.55 -37.32
N ALA A 613 4.46 29.63 -37.23
CA ALA A 613 3.68 28.78 -36.31
C ALA A 613 3.58 27.34 -36.85
N THR A 614 4.51 26.48 -36.45
CA THR A 614 4.31 25.02 -36.50
C THR A 614 3.41 24.60 -35.34
N ASN A 615 2.27 23.96 -35.64
CA ASN A 615 1.41 23.37 -34.61
C ASN A 615 2.15 22.24 -33.87
N MET A 616 2.64 22.52 -32.67
CA MET A 616 3.07 21.49 -31.72
C MET A 616 1.83 20.84 -31.10
N SER A 617 1.80 19.51 -31.06
CA SER A 617 0.68 18.74 -30.50
C SER A 617 0.64 18.86 -28.97
N THR A 618 -0.54 19.10 -28.39
CA THR A 618 -0.72 19.17 -26.93
C THR A 618 -0.93 17.78 -26.31
N ARG A 619 -0.10 16.80 -26.71
CA ARG A 619 -0.15 15.40 -26.31
C ARG A 619 1.11 15.07 -25.51
N PRO A 620 1.02 14.35 -24.37
CA PRO A 620 2.21 14.06 -23.57
C PRO A 620 3.07 12.98 -24.26
N PRO A 621 4.40 13.03 -24.08
CA PRO A 621 5.34 12.25 -24.87
C PRO A 621 5.31 10.76 -24.55
N ASN A 622 5.77 9.96 -25.49
CA ASN A 622 6.07 8.55 -25.29
C ASN A 622 7.33 8.41 -24.42
N ILE A 623 7.48 7.28 -23.73
CA ILE A 623 8.60 7.02 -22.82
C ILE A 623 9.15 5.60 -23.07
N ILE A 624 10.43 5.50 -23.38
CA ILE A 624 11.19 4.24 -23.35
C ILE A 624 12.21 4.31 -22.21
N PHE A 625 12.08 3.40 -21.26
CA PHE A 625 13.01 3.19 -20.17
C PHE A 625 13.82 1.92 -20.46
N ILE A 626 15.05 2.09 -20.94
CA ILE A 626 15.99 1.00 -21.21
C ILE A 626 16.87 0.82 -19.96
N MET A 627 16.88 -0.40 -19.41
CA MET A 627 17.70 -0.72 -18.24
C MET A 627 18.54 -1.97 -18.49
N ALA A 628 19.86 -1.82 -18.36
CA ALA A 628 20.78 -2.95 -18.24
C ALA A 628 20.75 -3.52 -16.82
N ASP A 629 21.39 -4.67 -16.62
CA ASP A 629 21.55 -5.32 -15.32
C ASP A 629 23.04 -5.53 -15.07
N ASP A 630 23.60 -4.92 -14.03
CA ASP A 630 25.04 -4.86 -13.74
C ASP A 630 25.93 -4.04 -14.73
N HIS A 631 25.42 -2.98 -15.37
CA HIS A 631 26.23 -2.12 -16.25
C HIS A 631 26.84 -0.90 -15.51
N ALA A 632 28.17 -0.88 -15.36
CA ALA A 632 28.90 0.22 -14.75
C ALA A 632 28.98 1.45 -15.67
N ALA A 633 28.95 2.65 -15.08
CA ALA A 633 29.14 3.90 -15.83
C ALA A 633 30.50 3.97 -16.54
N LYS A 634 31.58 3.49 -15.88
CA LYS A 634 32.93 3.46 -16.44
C LYS A 634 33.07 2.62 -17.72
N SER A 635 32.16 1.69 -18.00
CA SER A 635 32.16 0.93 -19.26
C SER A 635 31.29 1.54 -20.36
N ILE A 636 30.87 2.80 -20.25
CA ILE A 636 30.20 3.56 -21.32
C ILE A 636 31.14 4.69 -21.77
N SER A 637 31.38 4.86 -23.07
CA SER A 637 32.43 5.76 -23.55
C SER A 637 32.14 7.24 -23.29
N CYS A 638 30.87 7.67 -23.25
CA CYS A 638 30.51 9.03 -22.87
C CYS A 638 30.87 9.42 -21.43
N TYR A 639 31.13 8.44 -20.53
CA TYR A 639 31.64 8.67 -19.16
C TYR A 639 33.18 8.75 -19.10
N GLY A 640 33.88 8.62 -20.23
CA GLY A 640 35.27 9.06 -20.38
C GLY A 640 36.37 8.15 -19.84
N ALA A 641 36.07 7.05 -19.16
CA ALA A 641 37.08 6.14 -18.60
C ALA A 641 37.90 5.36 -19.66
N GLY A 642 37.46 5.36 -20.93
CA GLY A 642 38.28 4.94 -22.08
C GLY A 642 38.46 3.44 -22.30
N ILE A 643 37.77 2.58 -21.53
CA ILE A 643 37.89 1.11 -21.64
C ILE A 643 36.95 0.46 -22.67
N ASN A 644 35.89 1.15 -23.11
CA ASN A 644 34.87 0.65 -24.02
C ASN A 644 34.60 1.67 -25.17
N LYS A 645 33.79 1.28 -26.16
CA LYS A 645 33.16 2.18 -27.13
C LYS A 645 31.69 1.79 -27.30
N THR A 646 30.80 2.71 -26.98
CA THR A 646 29.35 2.53 -26.96
C THR A 646 28.67 3.65 -27.76
N PRO A 647 28.87 3.71 -29.11
CA PRO A 647 28.40 4.83 -29.92
C PRO A 647 26.89 5.08 -29.87
N ASN A 648 26.07 4.06 -29.60
CA ASN A 648 24.62 4.19 -29.53
C ASN A 648 24.11 4.58 -28.14
N LEU A 649 24.84 4.20 -27.08
CA LEU A 649 24.61 4.77 -25.74
C LEU A 649 25.08 6.23 -25.69
N ASP A 650 26.27 6.50 -26.22
CA ASP A 650 26.85 7.84 -26.31
C ASP A 650 25.91 8.78 -27.08
N ARG A 651 25.25 8.28 -28.15
CA ARG A 651 24.21 8.99 -28.92
C ARG A 651 23.05 9.51 -28.06
N ILE A 652 22.63 8.82 -27.00
CA ILE A 652 21.57 9.30 -26.09
C ILE A 652 22.04 10.52 -25.30
N ALA A 653 23.30 10.54 -24.87
CA ALA A 653 23.91 11.72 -24.23
C ALA A 653 24.19 12.84 -25.24
N ASP A 654 24.64 12.49 -26.44
CA ASP A 654 24.99 13.45 -27.49
C ASP A 654 23.76 14.17 -28.09
N GLU A 655 22.61 13.50 -28.14
CA GLU A 655 21.31 14.07 -28.54
C GLU A 655 20.47 14.53 -27.33
N GLY A 656 21.04 14.52 -26.12
CA GLY A 656 20.32 14.79 -24.88
C GLY A 656 21.23 15.19 -23.72
N MET A 657 21.10 14.50 -22.59
CA MET A 657 21.81 14.79 -21.35
C MET A 657 22.38 13.53 -20.67
N ARG A 658 23.61 13.64 -20.15
CA ARG A 658 24.23 12.69 -19.21
C ARG A 658 24.10 13.22 -17.77
N PHE A 659 23.84 12.35 -16.81
CA PHE A 659 23.93 12.69 -15.38
C PHE A 659 25.20 12.05 -14.78
N ASP A 660 26.02 12.85 -14.11
CA ASP A 660 27.25 12.38 -13.48
C ASP A 660 27.02 11.84 -12.06
N HIS A 661 25.87 12.18 -11.46
CA HIS A 661 25.52 11.88 -10.07
C HIS A 661 24.14 11.22 -9.93
N CYS A 662 23.93 10.09 -10.62
CA CYS A 662 22.76 9.23 -10.43
C CYS A 662 23.12 8.04 -9.52
N TYR A 663 22.29 7.75 -8.52
CA TYR A 663 22.60 6.76 -7.47
C TYR A 663 21.46 5.78 -7.16
N VAL A 664 21.84 4.55 -6.83
CA VAL A 664 20.89 3.48 -6.46
C VAL A 664 20.63 3.50 -4.95
N THR A 665 19.37 3.43 -4.50
CA THR A 665 19.08 3.44 -3.04
C THR A 665 19.44 2.13 -2.32
N ASN A 666 19.73 1.05 -3.06
CA ASN A 666 20.15 -0.26 -2.55
C ASN A 666 20.82 -1.02 -3.71
N SER A 667 22.13 -1.27 -3.66
CA SER A 667 22.95 -1.78 -4.78
C SER A 667 22.77 -3.28 -5.07
N ILE A 668 21.53 -3.74 -5.21
CA ILE A 668 21.19 -5.11 -5.62
C ILE A 668 19.84 -5.15 -6.37
N CYS A 669 19.80 -5.97 -7.42
CA CYS A 669 18.82 -5.88 -8.51
C CYS A 669 17.34 -5.91 -8.08
N THR A 670 16.90 -6.88 -7.27
CA THR A 670 15.50 -7.01 -6.83
C THR A 670 14.99 -5.74 -6.10
N PRO A 671 15.62 -5.27 -5.01
CA PRO A 671 15.36 -3.97 -4.38
C PRO A 671 15.44 -2.74 -5.30
N SER A 672 16.45 -2.63 -6.17
CA SER A 672 16.58 -1.47 -7.07
C SER A 672 15.40 -1.39 -8.05
N ARG A 673 15.03 -2.53 -8.65
CA ARG A 673 13.88 -2.66 -9.56
C ARG A 673 12.57 -2.31 -8.86
N ALA A 674 12.42 -2.63 -7.57
CA ALA A 674 11.26 -2.21 -6.78
C ALA A 674 11.24 -0.70 -6.50
N ALA A 675 12.39 -0.11 -6.15
CA ALA A 675 12.52 1.32 -5.88
C ALA A 675 12.17 2.17 -7.12
N ILE A 676 12.70 1.80 -8.30
CA ILE A 676 12.41 2.42 -9.59
C ILE A 676 10.92 2.31 -9.96
N LEU A 677 10.32 1.14 -9.75
CA LEU A 677 8.93 0.86 -10.15
C LEU A 677 7.91 1.57 -9.24
N CYS A 678 8.17 1.65 -7.94
CA CYS A 678 7.27 2.21 -6.93
C CYS A 678 7.53 3.69 -6.62
N GLY A 679 8.74 4.21 -6.85
CA GLY A 679 9.16 5.55 -6.43
C GLY A 679 9.36 5.68 -4.91
N THR A 680 9.72 4.60 -4.23
CA THR A 680 9.83 4.53 -2.75
C THR A 680 11.00 3.65 -2.30
N HIS A 681 11.55 3.95 -1.13
CA HIS A 681 12.62 3.18 -0.51
C HIS A 681 12.14 1.80 -0.03
N ASN A 682 13.08 0.87 0.16
CA ASN A 682 12.76 -0.56 0.30
C ASN A 682 12.07 -0.95 1.61
N HIS A 683 12.16 -0.13 2.67
CA HIS A 683 11.35 -0.28 3.88
C HIS A 683 9.88 0.11 3.69
N VAL A 684 9.56 0.92 2.67
CA VAL A 684 8.19 1.33 2.32
C VAL A 684 7.56 0.39 1.29
N ASN A 685 8.33 -0.07 0.28
CA ASN A 685 7.83 -1.05 -0.69
C ASN A 685 7.90 -2.52 -0.22
N GLY A 686 8.66 -2.81 0.85
CA GLY A 686 8.79 -4.14 1.46
C GLY A 686 9.71 -5.11 0.71
N VAL A 687 10.38 -4.67 -0.37
CA VAL A 687 11.30 -5.49 -1.17
C VAL A 687 12.73 -5.14 -0.78
N MET A 688 13.19 -5.69 0.34
CA MET A 688 14.47 -5.34 1.00
C MET A 688 15.68 -6.13 0.48
N THR A 689 15.48 -7.39 0.12
CA THR A 689 16.55 -8.37 -0.19
C THR A 689 16.35 -9.03 -1.55
N LEU A 690 17.34 -9.82 -2.00
CA LEU A 690 17.27 -10.55 -3.27
C LEU A 690 16.10 -11.55 -3.34
N ASP A 691 15.77 -12.18 -2.21
CA ASP A 691 14.72 -13.21 -2.09
C ASP A 691 13.32 -12.60 -1.85
N SER A 692 13.26 -11.31 -1.49
CA SER A 692 12.02 -10.56 -1.31
C SER A 692 11.21 -10.48 -2.62
N LYS A 693 9.88 -10.55 -2.54
CA LYS A 693 8.98 -10.58 -3.71
C LYS A 693 7.98 -9.43 -3.67
N ILE A 694 7.74 -8.78 -4.80
CA ILE A 694 6.79 -7.66 -4.87
C ILE A 694 5.37 -8.20 -4.70
N ASN A 695 4.59 -7.60 -3.81
CA ASN A 695 3.14 -7.82 -3.80
C ASN A 695 2.53 -7.10 -5.01
N LYS A 696 1.99 -7.83 -5.98
CA LYS A 696 1.45 -7.22 -7.22
C LYS A 696 0.32 -6.22 -6.99
N ARG A 697 -0.26 -6.12 -5.79
CA ARG A 697 -1.25 -5.10 -5.45
C ARG A 697 -0.64 -3.71 -5.26
N LEU A 698 0.65 -3.61 -4.91
CA LEU A 698 1.34 -2.35 -4.63
C LEU A 698 1.17 -1.33 -5.78
N PRO A 699 0.94 -0.04 -5.47
CA PRO A 699 0.83 1.00 -6.49
C PRO A 699 2.21 1.25 -7.12
N ASN A 700 2.24 1.46 -8.44
CA ASN A 700 3.48 1.63 -9.20
C ASN A 700 3.29 2.60 -10.37
N VAL A 701 4.39 3.07 -10.97
CA VAL A 701 4.35 4.11 -12.02
C VAL A 701 3.54 3.67 -13.24
N ALA A 702 3.62 2.40 -13.65
CA ALA A 702 2.85 1.88 -14.80
C ALA A 702 1.33 1.96 -14.56
N LYS A 703 0.86 1.60 -13.36
CA LYS A 703 -0.55 1.77 -12.95
C LYS A 703 -0.97 3.23 -13.00
N GLN A 704 -0.16 4.14 -12.47
CA GLN A 704 -0.47 5.59 -12.47
C GLN A 704 -0.51 6.18 -13.89
N LEU A 705 0.42 5.79 -14.77
CA LEU A 705 0.44 6.20 -16.18
C LEU A 705 -0.78 5.66 -16.94
N LYS A 706 -1.12 4.38 -16.76
CA LYS A 706 -2.30 3.75 -17.38
C LYS A 706 -3.62 4.33 -16.88
N SER A 707 -3.69 4.74 -15.61
CA SER A 707 -4.85 5.43 -15.00
C SER A 707 -4.83 6.95 -15.17
N SER A 708 -3.85 7.53 -15.87
CA SER A 708 -3.76 8.97 -16.12
C SER A 708 -4.82 9.44 -17.14
N PRO A 709 -5.13 10.75 -17.23
CA PRO A 709 -6.02 11.29 -18.27
C PRO A 709 -5.55 11.03 -19.71
N ALA A 710 -4.26 10.76 -19.90
CA ALA A 710 -3.67 10.40 -21.19
C ALA A 710 -3.75 8.90 -21.51
N ALA A 711 -4.18 8.08 -20.53
CA ALA A 711 -4.39 6.63 -20.64
C ALA A 711 -3.25 5.90 -21.37
N TYR A 712 -2.03 6.01 -20.86
CA TYR A 712 -0.84 5.41 -21.48
C TYR A 712 -1.02 3.92 -21.77
N GLN A 713 -0.46 3.48 -22.89
CA GLN A 713 -0.21 2.06 -23.15
C GLN A 713 1.07 1.64 -22.45
N THR A 714 1.06 0.53 -21.73
CA THR A 714 2.17 0.17 -20.83
C THR A 714 2.76 -1.20 -21.14
N ALA A 715 4.08 -1.31 -21.25
CA ALA A 715 4.78 -2.57 -21.54
C ALA A 715 5.99 -2.83 -20.64
N MET A 716 6.25 -4.11 -20.34
CA MET A 716 7.40 -4.58 -19.57
C MET A 716 8.01 -5.84 -20.20
N VAL A 717 9.23 -5.74 -20.72
CA VAL A 717 9.90 -6.83 -21.45
C VAL A 717 11.27 -7.13 -20.84
N GLY A 718 11.58 -8.42 -20.69
CA GLY A 718 12.88 -8.89 -20.21
C GLY A 718 12.95 -9.10 -18.69
N LYS A 719 13.98 -8.58 -18.01
CA LYS A 719 14.25 -8.92 -16.61
C LYS A 719 13.30 -8.20 -15.64
N TRP A 720 12.33 -8.96 -15.11
CA TRP A 720 11.42 -8.52 -14.04
C TRP A 720 12.12 -8.57 -12.68
N HIS A 721 12.52 -9.77 -12.25
CA HIS A 721 13.30 -10.01 -11.04
C HIS A 721 12.68 -9.44 -9.74
N LEU A 722 11.35 -9.52 -9.63
CA LEU A 722 10.58 -9.08 -8.46
C LEU A 722 9.72 -10.22 -7.87
N GLY A 723 10.10 -11.47 -8.14
CA GLY A 723 9.31 -12.67 -7.85
C GLY A 723 8.58 -13.22 -9.08
N GLU A 724 8.00 -14.41 -8.92
CA GLU A 724 7.33 -15.17 -9.98
C GLU A 724 5.98 -15.73 -9.51
N GLY A 725 5.10 -16.05 -10.45
CA GLY A 725 3.78 -16.59 -10.17
C GLY A 725 2.73 -15.53 -9.82
N LYS A 726 1.50 -16.00 -9.58
CA LYS A 726 0.27 -15.19 -9.68
C LYS A 726 0.19 -14.01 -8.72
N ASP A 727 0.93 -13.97 -7.61
CA ASP A 727 0.89 -12.82 -6.67
C ASP A 727 2.07 -11.83 -6.85
N HIS A 728 2.99 -12.15 -7.76
CA HIS A 728 4.23 -11.40 -8.02
C HIS A 728 4.42 -11.01 -9.51
N GLU A 729 3.46 -11.39 -10.37
CA GLU A 729 3.44 -11.07 -11.81
C GLU A 729 3.41 -9.54 -12.10
N PRO A 730 3.93 -9.09 -13.26
CA PRO A 730 3.85 -7.69 -13.67
C PRO A 730 2.41 -7.17 -13.73
N THR A 731 2.15 -6.02 -13.11
CA THR A 731 0.81 -5.38 -13.10
C THR A 731 0.91 -3.88 -13.28
N GLY A 732 -0.09 -3.30 -13.96
CA GLY A 732 -0.02 -1.94 -14.50
C GLY A 732 0.37 -1.89 -15.98
N PHE A 733 0.82 -3.02 -16.53
CA PHE A 733 1.19 -3.19 -17.93
C PHE A 733 0.01 -3.75 -18.76
N ASP A 734 -0.17 -3.27 -19.99
CA ASP A 734 -1.04 -3.85 -21.03
C ASP A 734 -0.38 -5.09 -21.69
N TYR A 735 0.95 -5.10 -21.80
CA TYR A 735 1.74 -6.22 -22.29
C TYR A 735 2.92 -6.50 -21.36
N TRP A 736 3.22 -7.77 -21.08
CA TRP A 736 4.48 -8.14 -20.45
C TRP A 736 4.99 -9.50 -20.92
N SER A 737 6.31 -9.61 -20.99
CA SER A 737 7.02 -10.83 -21.41
C SER A 737 8.38 -10.87 -20.71
N VAL A 738 8.49 -11.68 -19.66
CA VAL A 738 9.57 -11.53 -18.67
C VAL A 738 10.36 -12.82 -18.45
N VAL A 739 11.68 -12.72 -18.31
CA VAL A 739 12.54 -13.89 -18.11
C VAL A 739 12.46 -14.40 -16.66
N PRO A 740 12.44 -15.73 -16.42
CA PRO A 740 12.44 -16.31 -15.07
C PRO A 740 13.81 -16.14 -14.39
N GLY A 741 13.81 -15.97 -13.08
CA GLY A 741 15.00 -15.83 -12.24
C GLY A 741 15.97 -14.77 -12.77
N GLN A 742 17.24 -15.15 -12.94
CA GLN A 742 18.28 -14.28 -13.52
C GLN A 742 18.24 -14.22 -15.07
N GLY A 743 17.33 -14.95 -15.71
CA GLY A 743 17.28 -15.17 -17.15
C GLY A 743 18.44 -16.02 -17.70
N GLU A 744 18.29 -16.46 -18.94
CA GLU A 744 19.34 -17.15 -19.73
C GLU A 744 19.90 -16.21 -20.80
N TYR A 745 21.13 -16.44 -21.28
CA TYR A 745 21.70 -15.67 -22.40
C TYR A 745 21.33 -16.24 -23.76
N TRP A 746 21.23 -17.57 -23.87
CA TRP A 746 20.93 -18.31 -25.09
C TRP A 746 19.64 -19.10 -24.95
N ASP A 747 18.86 -19.15 -26.04
CA ASP A 747 17.53 -19.75 -26.14
C ASP A 747 16.61 -19.46 -24.94
N PRO A 748 16.46 -18.19 -24.50
CA PRO A 748 15.83 -17.84 -23.24
C PRO A 748 14.35 -18.22 -23.13
N GLN A 749 13.96 -18.58 -21.90
CA GLN A 749 12.57 -18.74 -21.49
C GLN A 749 11.93 -17.40 -21.10
N PHE A 750 10.65 -17.22 -21.43
CA PHE A 750 9.82 -16.07 -21.05
C PHE A 750 8.51 -16.54 -20.41
N ILE A 751 8.11 -15.87 -19.34
CA ILE A 751 6.78 -15.95 -18.73
C ILE A 751 5.93 -14.83 -19.34
N GLU A 752 4.74 -15.18 -19.80
CA GLU A 752 3.74 -14.32 -20.45
C GLU A 752 2.34 -14.66 -19.86
N PRO A 753 1.31 -13.80 -19.99
CA PRO A 753 -0.02 -14.09 -19.42
C PRO A 753 -0.65 -15.41 -19.88
N GLU A 754 -0.34 -15.83 -21.11
CA GLU A 754 -0.83 -17.05 -21.76
C GLU A 754 -0.06 -18.32 -21.33
N GLY A 755 1.07 -18.18 -20.63
CA GLY A 755 1.91 -19.31 -20.21
C GLY A 755 3.41 -19.00 -20.29
N THR A 756 4.22 -20.05 -20.45
CA THR A 756 5.68 -19.91 -20.49
C THR A 756 6.23 -20.44 -21.81
N THR A 757 6.92 -19.58 -22.57
CA THR A 757 7.47 -19.87 -23.90
C THR A 757 9.00 -19.90 -23.85
N ARG A 758 9.65 -20.52 -24.85
CA ARG A 758 11.12 -20.46 -25.02
C ARG A 758 11.43 -20.03 -26.44
N VAL A 759 12.27 -19.01 -26.58
CA VAL A 759 12.57 -18.34 -27.85
C VAL A 759 14.02 -18.60 -28.23
N PRO A 760 14.31 -19.30 -29.35
CA PRO A 760 15.69 -19.54 -29.77
C PRO A 760 16.43 -18.26 -30.16
N GLY A 761 17.73 -18.17 -29.86
CA GLY A 761 18.57 -17.02 -30.16
C GLY A 761 19.23 -16.40 -28.92
N TYR A 762 19.61 -15.12 -29.01
CA TYR A 762 20.34 -14.42 -27.95
C TYR A 762 19.45 -13.40 -27.23
N ALA A 763 19.50 -13.39 -25.89
CA ALA A 763 18.50 -12.73 -25.07
C ALA A 763 18.41 -11.20 -25.23
N THR A 764 19.53 -10.51 -25.47
CA THR A 764 19.50 -9.04 -25.68
C THR A 764 18.78 -8.68 -26.98
N ASP A 765 19.04 -9.43 -28.06
CA ASP A 765 18.37 -9.26 -29.36
C ASP A 765 16.87 -9.56 -29.22
N ILE A 766 16.49 -10.70 -28.63
CA ILE A 766 15.08 -11.13 -28.48
C ILE A 766 14.25 -10.16 -27.62
N ILE A 767 14.84 -9.59 -26.56
CA ILE A 767 14.16 -8.58 -25.74
C ILE A 767 13.86 -7.33 -26.57
N THR A 768 14.82 -6.88 -27.38
CA THR A 768 14.63 -5.75 -28.31
C THR A 768 13.63 -6.05 -29.41
N ASP A 769 13.64 -7.26 -29.96
CA ASP A 769 12.67 -7.70 -30.97
C ASP A 769 11.24 -7.65 -30.42
N LYS A 770 11.01 -8.23 -29.23
CA LYS A 770 9.71 -8.15 -28.52
C LYS A 770 9.28 -6.72 -28.22
N CYS A 771 10.21 -5.83 -27.86
CA CYS A 771 9.94 -4.41 -27.64
C CYS A 771 9.48 -3.70 -28.93
N ILE A 772 10.22 -3.87 -30.03
CA ILE A 772 9.90 -3.26 -31.33
C ILE A 772 8.59 -3.83 -31.87
N GLU A 773 8.41 -5.15 -31.86
CA GLU A 773 7.17 -5.82 -32.25
C GLU A 773 5.94 -5.32 -31.48
N TRP A 774 6.07 -4.99 -30.19
CA TRP A 774 4.98 -4.40 -29.43
C TRP A 774 4.71 -2.95 -29.84
N MET A 775 5.75 -2.13 -29.98
CA MET A 775 5.61 -0.72 -30.38
C MET A 775 5.03 -0.57 -31.80
N GLU A 776 5.27 -1.52 -32.71
CA GLU A 776 4.65 -1.58 -34.04
C GLU A 776 3.15 -1.89 -33.99
N LYS A 777 2.72 -2.73 -33.05
CA LYS A 777 1.34 -3.23 -32.90
C LYS A 777 0.46 -2.37 -31.98
N ARG A 778 1.05 -1.37 -31.30
CA ARG A 778 0.35 -0.46 -30.37
C ARG A 778 -0.72 0.39 -31.07
N ASP A 779 -1.69 0.88 -30.30
CA ASP A 779 -2.59 1.95 -30.74
C ASP A 779 -1.78 3.25 -30.92
N LYS A 780 -1.63 3.73 -32.16
CA LYS A 780 -0.85 4.95 -32.44
C LYS A 780 -1.55 6.23 -31.96
N GLU A 781 -2.83 6.17 -31.55
CA GLU A 781 -3.56 7.32 -30.98
C GLU A 781 -3.36 7.53 -29.47
N ARG A 782 -2.72 6.58 -28.77
CA ARG A 782 -2.37 6.70 -27.34
C ARG A 782 -0.85 6.79 -27.13
N PRO A 783 -0.35 7.60 -26.17
CA PRO A 783 1.06 7.58 -25.80
C PRO A 783 1.44 6.24 -25.15
N PHE A 784 2.73 5.90 -25.13
CA PHE A 784 3.21 4.64 -24.56
C PHE A 784 4.34 4.80 -23.54
N PHE A 785 4.43 3.86 -22.60
CA PHE A 785 5.51 3.68 -21.63
C PHE A 785 6.02 2.25 -21.71
N LEU A 786 7.26 2.09 -22.16
CA LEU A 786 7.93 0.80 -22.34
C LEU A 786 9.10 0.66 -21.38
N MET A 787 9.09 -0.38 -20.55
CA MET A 787 10.24 -0.82 -19.75
C MET A 787 10.95 -1.97 -20.48
N CYS A 788 12.15 -1.70 -20.99
CA CYS A 788 12.99 -2.66 -21.71
C CYS A 788 14.18 -3.05 -20.83
N HIS A 789 14.08 -4.17 -20.13
CA HIS A 789 15.08 -4.60 -19.14
C HIS A 789 15.92 -5.75 -19.67
N HIS A 790 17.17 -5.50 -20.06
CA HIS A 790 18.06 -6.56 -20.52
C HIS A 790 18.60 -7.40 -19.35
N LYS A 791 18.94 -8.66 -19.63
CA LYS A 791 19.81 -9.48 -18.75
C LYS A 791 21.25 -8.99 -18.77
N ALA A 792 21.70 -8.43 -19.89
CA ALA A 792 23.07 -7.99 -20.08
C ALA A 792 23.38 -6.70 -19.28
N PRO A 793 24.61 -6.51 -18.78
CA PRO A 793 25.74 -7.45 -18.78
C PRO A 793 25.89 -8.28 -17.49
N HIS A 794 24.80 -8.79 -16.88
CA HIS A 794 24.90 -9.64 -15.68
C HIS A 794 25.76 -10.89 -15.89
N ARG A 795 26.39 -11.36 -14.81
CA ARG A 795 27.13 -12.62 -14.72
C ARG A 795 26.35 -13.82 -15.33
N SER A 796 26.96 -14.76 -16.06
CA SER A 796 28.38 -15.03 -16.29
C SER A 796 28.93 -14.56 -17.65
N TRP A 797 28.44 -13.41 -18.15
CA TRP A 797 29.07 -12.67 -19.28
C TRP A 797 29.23 -13.49 -20.57
N GLU A 798 28.17 -14.23 -20.93
CA GLU A 798 28.11 -14.95 -22.19
C GLU A 798 27.76 -13.95 -23.29
N TYR A 799 28.77 -13.44 -23.98
CA TYR A 799 28.59 -12.55 -25.13
C TYR A 799 27.92 -13.26 -26.32
N ASP A 800 27.30 -12.47 -27.20
CA ASP A 800 26.93 -12.98 -28.51
C ASP A 800 28.18 -13.38 -29.30
N SER A 801 28.11 -14.54 -29.95
CA SER A 801 29.01 -15.03 -30.98
C SER A 801 29.52 -13.96 -31.98
N LYS A 802 28.71 -12.94 -32.32
CA LYS A 802 29.08 -11.84 -33.23
C LYS A 802 30.13 -10.89 -32.65
N HIS A 803 30.24 -10.81 -31.32
CA HIS A 803 31.15 -9.90 -30.59
C HIS A 803 32.46 -10.54 -30.12
N LYS A 804 32.61 -11.87 -30.27
CA LYS A 804 33.78 -12.66 -29.79
C LYS A 804 35.16 -12.09 -30.17
N ASP A 805 35.23 -11.36 -31.28
CA ASP A 805 36.45 -10.85 -31.90
C ASP A 805 36.86 -9.43 -31.45
N LEU A 806 36.06 -8.78 -30.59
CA LEU A 806 36.35 -7.49 -29.96
C LEU A 806 37.28 -7.66 -28.74
N TYR A 807 37.86 -6.57 -28.24
CA TYR A 807 38.72 -6.56 -27.03
C TYR A 807 39.79 -7.65 -27.06
N LYS A 808 40.70 -7.56 -28.06
CA LYS A 808 41.83 -8.46 -28.25
C LYS A 808 43.12 -7.97 -27.59
N ASP A 809 43.29 -6.65 -27.53
CA ASP A 809 44.40 -6.02 -26.82
C ASP A 809 44.16 -6.08 -25.29
N PRO A 810 45.22 -6.07 -24.46
CA PRO A 810 45.08 -6.07 -23.01
C PRO A 810 44.37 -4.81 -22.50
N ILE A 811 43.37 -5.01 -21.63
CA ILE A 811 42.65 -3.93 -20.94
C ILE A 811 43.53 -3.46 -19.77
N ARG A 812 43.60 -2.14 -19.51
CA ARG A 812 44.36 -1.61 -18.37
C ARG A 812 43.74 -2.11 -17.05
N LEU A 813 44.58 -2.64 -16.16
CA LEU A 813 44.18 -2.92 -14.78
C LEU A 813 43.93 -1.60 -14.02
N PRO A 814 42.87 -1.50 -13.20
CA PRO A 814 42.71 -0.41 -12.23
C PRO A 814 43.91 -0.33 -11.29
N ASP A 815 44.30 0.88 -10.89
CA ASP A 815 45.44 1.10 -10.00
C ASP A 815 45.20 0.53 -8.59
N THR A 816 43.95 0.23 -8.26
CA THR A 816 43.46 -0.44 -7.04
C THR A 816 43.27 -1.96 -7.22
N PHE A 817 43.81 -2.61 -8.25
CA PHE A 817 43.55 -4.04 -8.48
C PHE A 817 44.19 -4.96 -7.40
N THR A 818 45.33 -4.56 -6.84
CA THR A 818 46.08 -5.31 -5.80
C THR A 818 45.95 -4.67 -4.42
N ASP A 819 44.73 -4.28 -4.07
CA ASP A 819 44.39 -3.55 -2.86
C ASP A 819 44.37 -4.46 -1.62
N ASP A 820 44.81 -3.94 -0.47
CA ASP A 820 44.97 -4.69 0.79
C ASP A 820 43.92 -4.34 1.86
N TYR A 821 43.01 -3.40 1.57
CA TYR A 821 41.90 -3.00 2.44
C TYR A 821 42.30 -2.52 3.86
N LYS A 822 43.59 -2.25 4.13
CA LYS A 822 44.08 -1.99 5.49
C LYS A 822 43.47 -0.74 6.14
N ASN A 823 43.17 0.28 5.32
CA ASN A 823 42.66 1.60 5.73
C ASN A 823 41.11 1.71 5.69
N ARG A 824 40.40 0.58 5.62
CA ARG A 824 38.92 0.51 5.49
C ARG A 824 38.29 -0.51 6.42
N ALA A 825 36.97 -0.47 6.51
CA ALA A 825 36.17 -1.32 7.36
C ALA A 825 36.37 -2.82 7.08
N ASN A 826 36.05 -3.68 8.06
CA ASN A 826 36.21 -5.12 7.92
C ASN A 826 35.33 -5.72 6.80
N ALA A 827 34.22 -5.08 6.44
CA ALA A 827 33.37 -5.47 5.30
C ALA A 827 34.15 -5.60 3.97
N ALA A 828 35.13 -4.73 3.72
CA ALA A 828 35.99 -4.82 2.52
C ALA A 828 36.95 -6.03 2.57
N LYS A 829 37.40 -6.42 3.78
CA LYS A 829 38.33 -7.54 3.99
C LYS A 829 37.66 -8.90 3.83
N VAL A 830 36.41 -9.03 4.29
CA VAL A 830 35.67 -10.31 4.34
C VAL A 830 34.87 -10.65 3.09
N ALA A 831 34.64 -9.68 2.19
CA ALA A 831 33.89 -9.87 0.94
C ALA A 831 34.52 -10.98 0.04
N LYS A 832 33.63 -11.75 -0.61
CA LYS A 832 33.94 -12.88 -1.50
C LYS A 832 33.55 -12.56 -2.93
N MET A 833 34.13 -11.48 -3.44
CA MET A 833 33.91 -10.98 -4.79
C MET A 833 35.20 -10.55 -5.49
N ARG A 834 36.35 -11.17 -5.14
CA ARG A 834 37.65 -10.83 -5.75
C ARG A 834 37.83 -11.52 -7.10
N VAL A 835 38.26 -10.76 -8.10
CA VAL A 835 38.66 -11.26 -9.43
C VAL A 835 39.75 -12.34 -9.32
N ALA A 836 40.67 -12.19 -8.37
CA ALA A 836 41.74 -13.15 -8.12
C ALA A 836 41.25 -14.49 -7.51
N GLU A 837 40.15 -14.51 -6.75
CA GLU A 837 39.77 -15.63 -5.87
C GLU A 837 38.40 -16.24 -6.23
N ASP A 838 37.37 -15.41 -6.42
CA ASP A 838 35.95 -15.82 -6.39
C ASP A 838 35.29 -16.08 -7.76
N LEU A 839 35.99 -15.75 -8.86
CA LEU A 839 35.52 -16.03 -10.21
C LEU A 839 35.55 -17.52 -10.56
N THR A 840 34.51 -17.99 -11.24
CA THR A 840 34.31 -19.41 -11.58
C THR A 840 34.81 -19.79 -12.96
N TYR A 841 34.86 -21.10 -13.25
CA TYR A 841 35.15 -21.60 -14.60
C TYR A 841 34.11 -21.13 -15.62
N THR A 842 32.85 -20.98 -15.20
CA THR A 842 31.75 -20.53 -16.05
C THR A 842 31.89 -19.05 -16.40
N ASP A 843 32.14 -18.19 -15.40
CA ASP A 843 32.41 -16.76 -15.57
C ASP A 843 33.49 -16.46 -16.61
N LEU A 844 34.59 -17.21 -16.56
CA LEU A 844 35.78 -16.98 -17.38
C LEU A 844 35.79 -17.81 -18.67
N GLY A 845 34.67 -18.44 -19.05
CA GLY A 845 34.53 -19.18 -20.29
C GLY A 845 35.56 -20.31 -20.45
N VAL A 846 35.86 -21.03 -19.35
CA VAL A 846 36.81 -22.15 -19.34
C VAL A 846 36.19 -23.46 -18.85
N VAL A 847 36.78 -24.58 -19.25
CA VAL A 847 36.31 -25.93 -18.87
C VAL A 847 36.59 -26.16 -17.38
N GLN A 848 35.52 -26.41 -16.62
CA GLN A 848 35.65 -26.95 -15.25
C GLN A 848 36.10 -28.40 -15.33
N GLN A 849 37.15 -28.75 -14.59
CA GLN A 849 37.68 -30.11 -14.53
C GLN A 849 36.92 -30.94 -13.48
N GLU A 850 36.94 -32.26 -13.65
CA GLU A 850 36.48 -33.20 -12.62
C GLU A 850 37.60 -33.50 -11.61
N GLY A 851 37.28 -33.61 -10.33
CA GLY A 851 38.25 -33.87 -9.27
C GLY A 851 37.80 -33.44 -7.87
N PRO A 852 38.66 -33.63 -6.85
CA PRO A 852 38.41 -33.18 -5.48
C PRO A 852 38.56 -31.66 -5.32
N ARG A 853 37.94 -31.07 -4.28
CA ARG A 853 38.01 -29.63 -3.94
C ARG A 853 39.45 -29.07 -3.94
N SER A 854 40.42 -29.86 -3.49
CA SER A 854 41.84 -29.50 -3.43
C SER A 854 42.55 -29.38 -4.78
N GLN A 855 41.93 -29.82 -5.88
CA GLN A 855 42.47 -29.72 -7.24
C GLN A 855 41.66 -28.76 -8.11
N ILE A 856 40.32 -28.83 -8.04
CA ILE A 856 39.42 -28.09 -8.94
C ILE A 856 38.76 -26.87 -8.29
N GLY A 857 39.03 -26.59 -7.01
CA GLY A 857 38.43 -25.48 -6.27
C GLY A 857 37.11 -25.83 -5.57
N GLU A 858 36.65 -24.88 -4.76
CA GLU A 858 35.39 -24.96 -4.03
C GLU A 858 34.17 -24.63 -4.90
N LYS A 859 33.00 -25.17 -4.53
CA LYS A 859 31.73 -24.73 -5.14
C LYS A 859 31.46 -23.27 -4.79
N MET A 860 30.79 -22.56 -5.70
CA MET A 860 30.19 -21.25 -5.43
C MET A 860 29.18 -21.32 -4.26
N MET A 861 28.32 -22.34 -4.27
CA MET A 861 27.36 -22.64 -3.20
C MET A 861 27.37 -24.14 -2.91
N ASP A 862 27.39 -24.56 -1.64
CA ASP A 862 27.38 -25.99 -1.29
C ASP A 862 25.97 -26.58 -1.21
N VAL A 863 25.30 -26.59 -2.37
CA VAL A 863 24.02 -27.25 -2.60
C VAL A 863 24.19 -28.46 -3.53
N TRP A 864 23.24 -29.39 -3.57
CA TRP A 864 23.40 -30.61 -4.38
C TRP A 864 23.10 -30.41 -5.88
N TRP A 865 22.26 -29.42 -6.23
CA TRP A 865 21.83 -29.15 -7.60
C TRP A 865 22.75 -28.21 -8.39
N TRP A 866 23.67 -27.49 -7.72
CA TRP A 866 24.60 -26.55 -8.35
C TRP A 866 26.05 -26.98 -8.06
N ASN A 867 26.85 -27.07 -9.13
CA ASN A 867 28.24 -27.56 -9.06
C ASN A 867 29.23 -26.64 -9.81
N ASP A 868 28.90 -25.36 -10.00
CA ASP A 868 29.87 -24.37 -10.52
C ASP A 868 30.89 -24.01 -9.43
N ARG A 869 32.16 -23.85 -9.80
CA ARG A 869 33.28 -23.76 -8.85
C ARG A 869 34.17 -22.56 -9.11
N LYS A 870 34.66 -21.96 -8.03
CA LYS A 870 35.72 -20.94 -8.07
C LYS A 870 36.98 -21.56 -8.66
N ILE A 871 37.67 -20.84 -9.55
CA ILE A 871 38.97 -21.28 -10.06
C ILE A 871 40.00 -21.14 -8.93
N PRO A 872 40.65 -22.23 -8.46
CA PRO A 872 41.55 -22.17 -7.32
C PRO A 872 42.77 -21.27 -7.59
N ALA A 873 43.19 -20.54 -6.56
CA ALA A 873 44.37 -19.68 -6.57
C ALA A 873 45.43 -20.19 -5.56
N PRO A 874 46.11 -21.32 -5.84
CA PRO A 874 47.18 -21.83 -4.99
C PRO A 874 48.47 -20.98 -5.11
N GLU A 875 49.33 -21.02 -4.10
CA GLU A 875 50.67 -20.40 -4.16
C GLU A 875 51.50 -20.94 -5.34
N ASP A 876 51.49 -22.27 -5.54
CA ASP A 876 52.07 -22.94 -6.70
C ASP A 876 51.05 -23.10 -7.84
N VAL A 877 50.95 -22.09 -8.68
CA VAL A 877 50.13 -22.13 -9.91
C VAL A 877 50.75 -22.93 -11.06
N THR A 878 52.00 -23.41 -10.96
CA THR A 878 52.74 -23.99 -12.11
C THR A 878 52.12 -25.27 -12.66
N LYS A 879 51.28 -25.92 -11.87
CA LYS A 879 50.52 -27.13 -12.22
C LYS A 879 49.11 -26.83 -12.74
N LEU A 880 48.59 -25.61 -12.53
CA LEU A 880 47.26 -25.21 -12.96
C LEU A 880 47.19 -25.08 -14.48
N LYS A 881 46.14 -25.66 -15.07
CA LYS A 881 45.85 -25.58 -16.51
C LYS A 881 44.40 -25.19 -16.70
N LEU A 882 44.15 -24.10 -17.41
CA LEU A 882 42.79 -23.66 -17.75
C LEU A 882 42.60 -23.79 -19.25
N ILE A 883 41.42 -24.27 -19.68
CA ILE A 883 41.15 -24.59 -21.09
C ILE A 883 39.96 -23.76 -21.56
N CYS A 884 40.11 -22.97 -22.62
CA CYS A 884 39.02 -22.19 -23.19
C CYS A 884 37.87 -23.10 -23.68
N LYS A 885 36.62 -22.82 -23.30
CA LYS A 885 35.44 -23.55 -23.81
C LYS A 885 35.31 -23.44 -25.34
N GLU A 886 35.62 -22.27 -25.89
CA GLU A 886 35.42 -21.95 -27.32
C GLU A 886 36.58 -22.38 -28.23
N THR A 887 37.83 -22.19 -27.78
CA THR A 887 39.02 -22.36 -28.65
C THR A 887 39.87 -23.59 -28.32
N ALA A 888 39.54 -24.32 -27.25
CA ALA A 888 40.37 -25.38 -26.64
C ALA A 888 41.81 -24.95 -26.27
N GLN A 889 42.12 -23.63 -26.29
CA GLN A 889 43.42 -23.10 -25.90
C GLN A 889 43.71 -23.39 -24.42
N ILE A 890 44.89 -23.93 -24.16
CA ILE A 890 45.40 -24.21 -22.81
C ILE A 890 46.21 -23.00 -22.31
N PHE A 891 45.90 -22.53 -21.10
CA PHE A 891 46.64 -21.50 -20.37
C PHE A 891 47.36 -22.12 -19.17
N THR A 892 48.55 -21.59 -18.86
CA THR A 892 49.46 -22.03 -17.79
C THR A 892 50.15 -20.81 -17.19
N PHE A 893 50.43 -20.83 -15.89
CA PHE A 893 50.91 -19.66 -15.14
C PHE A 893 52.19 -19.99 -14.36
N LYS A 894 53.04 -18.99 -14.12
CA LYS A 894 54.28 -19.09 -13.33
C LYS A 894 54.13 -18.48 -11.95
N THR A 895 53.23 -17.50 -11.79
CA THR A 895 53.00 -16.78 -10.53
C THR A 895 51.49 -16.57 -10.27
N PRO A 896 51.05 -16.47 -9.01
CA PRO A 896 49.67 -16.10 -8.69
C PRO A 896 49.22 -14.76 -9.32
N GLN A 897 50.14 -13.80 -9.47
CA GLN A 897 49.88 -12.53 -10.15
C GLN A 897 49.52 -12.73 -11.64
N GLU A 898 50.27 -13.56 -12.37
CA GLU A 898 50.00 -13.88 -13.78
C GLU A 898 48.62 -14.59 -13.95
N LEU A 899 48.20 -15.36 -12.95
CA LEU A 899 46.85 -15.93 -12.90
C LEU A 899 45.78 -14.85 -12.62
N ALA A 900 45.99 -13.97 -11.64
CA ALA A 900 45.05 -12.91 -11.29
C ALA A 900 44.84 -11.90 -12.44
N GLU A 901 45.93 -11.48 -13.09
CA GLU A 901 45.91 -10.64 -14.29
C GLU A 901 45.18 -11.34 -15.44
N TRP A 902 45.42 -12.64 -15.67
CA TRP A 902 44.68 -13.40 -16.69
C TRP A 902 43.20 -13.54 -16.36
N LYS A 903 42.82 -13.75 -15.08
CA LYS A 903 41.41 -13.77 -14.64
C LYS A 903 40.75 -12.41 -14.93
N PHE A 904 41.42 -11.30 -14.61
CA PHE A 904 40.97 -9.94 -14.92
C PHE A 904 40.75 -9.73 -16.42
N GLN A 905 41.73 -10.05 -17.26
CA GLN A 905 41.61 -9.89 -18.71
C GLN A 905 40.43 -10.71 -19.27
N ARG A 906 40.26 -11.95 -18.81
CA ARG A 906 39.19 -12.85 -19.27
C ARG A 906 37.80 -12.41 -18.79
N TYR A 907 37.71 -11.85 -17.58
CA TYR A 907 36.49 -11.22 -17.06
C TYR A 907 36.13 -9.99 -17.91
N MET A 908 37.02 -9.00 -17.97
CA MET A 908 36.75 -7.72 -18.64
C MET A 908 36.50 -7.88 -20.14
N GLN A 909 37.24 -8.74 -20.83
CA GLN A 909 36.96 -9.05 -22.25
C GLN A 909 35.59 -9.69 -22.45
N ARG A 910 35.09 -10.50 -21.50
CA ARG A 910 33.74 -11.08 -21.61
C ARG A 910 32.67 -10.03 -21.33
N TYR A 911 32.82 -9.28 -20.23
CA TYR A 911 31.93 -8.20 -19.83
C TYR A 911 31.72 -7.16 -20.95
N LEU A 912 32.81 -6.61 -21.52
CA LEU A 912 32.71 -5.60 -22.58
C LEU A 912 32.14 -6.14 -23.90
N ARG A 913 32.38 -7.42 -24.23
CA ARG A 913 31.74 -8.07 -25.40
C ARG A 913 30.23 -8.25 -25.18
N THR A 914 29.80 -8.58 -23.97
CA THR A 914 28.37 -8.64 -23.63
C THR A 914 27.72 -7.24 -23.65
N ILE A 915 28.44 -6.17 -23.32
CA ILE A 915 27.92 -4.80 -23.42
C ILE A 915 27.66 -4.38 -24.88
N GLN A 916 28.49 -4.83 -25.85
CA GLN A 916 28.27 -4.49 -27.25
C GLN A 916 26.88 -4.93 -27.75
N SER A 917 26.33 -6.04 -27.26
CA SER A 917 24.96 -6.43 -27.62
C SER A 917 23.89 -5.47 -27.10
N ILE A 918 24.16 -4.71 -26.04
CA ILE A 918 23.24 -3.66 -25.56
C ILE A 918 23.35 -2.43 -26.45
N ASP A 919 24.57 -1.98 -26.75
CA ASP A 919 24.80 -0.82 -27.63
C ASP A 919 24.19 -1.03 -29.02
N ASP A 920 24.47 -2.18 -29.66
CA ASP A 920 23.89 -2.57 -30.95
C ASP A 920 22.34 -2.49 -30.92
N ASN A 921 21.72 -2.98 -29.85
CA ASN A 921 20.27 -3.05 -29.73
C ASN A 921 19.60 -1.73 -29.29
N VAL A 922 20.31 -0.87 -28.56
CA VAL A 922 19.88 0.52 -28.33
C VAL A 922 19.93 1.29 -29.65
N GLY A 923 20.96 1.08 -30.47
CA GLY A 923 21.02 1.60 -31.84
C GLY A 923 19.80 1.21 -32.66
N ARG A 924 19.43 -0.08 -32.67
CA ARG A 924 18.20 -0.57 -33.33
C ARG A 924 16.92 0.12 -32.84
N MET A 925 16.78 0.40 -31.54
CA MET A 925 15.60 1.10 -31.01
C MET A 925 15.58 2.58 -31.41
N LEU A 926 16.73 3.28 -31.37
CA LEU A 926 16.84 4.68 -31.78
C LEU A 926 16.58 4.84 -33.29
N ASP A 927 17.19 3.99 -34.11
CA ASP A 927 16.99 3.98 -35.56
C ASP A 927 15.54 3.67 -35.94
N TRP A 928 14.85 2.82 -35.17
CA TRP A 928 13.41 2.55 -35.36
C TRP A 928 12.54 3.78 -35.00
N LEU A 929 12.87 4.50 -33.91
CA LEU A 929 12.19 5.75 -33.55
C LEU A 929 12.35 6.84 -34.63
N ASP A 930 13.53 6.93 -35.25
CA ASP A 930 13.76 7.87 -36.34
C ASP A 930 12.97 7.46 -37.61
N GLN A 931 12.94 6.16 -37.94
CA GLN A 931 12.21 5.62 -39.10
C GLN A 931 10.69 5.80 -39.00
N GLU A 932 10.12 5.64 -37.81
CA GLU A 932 8.69 5.87 -37.52
C GLU A 932 8.36 7.35 -37.25
N GLY A 933 9.35 8.25 -37.23
CA GLY A 933 9.15 9.69 -36.98
C GLY A 933 8.78 10.02 -35.53
N LEU A 934 9.09 9.15 -34.58
CA LEU A 934 8.73 9.23 -33.15
C LEU A 934 9.84 9.85 -32.29
N ALA A 935 11.03 10.08 -32.85
CA ALA A 935 12.23 10.57 -32.15
C ALA A 935 12.01 11.86 -31.35
N GLU A 936 11.27 12.83 -31.90
CA GLU A 936 10.99 14.12 -31.25
C GLU A 936 9.91 14.01 -30.15
N ASP A 937 9.05 12.98 -30.20
CA ASP A 937 7.91 12.75 -29.30
C ASP A 937 8.16 11.58 -28.32
N THR A 938 9.42 11.16 -28.17
CA THR A 938 9.79 10.03 -27.30
C THR A 938 10.94 10.40 -26.39
N ILE A 939 10.68 10.38 -25.08
CA ILE A 939 11.71 10.37 -24.05
C ILE A 939 12.39 9.00 -24.07
N VAL A 940 13.69 8.97 -24.35
CA VAL A 940 14.49 7.75 -24.24
C VAL A 940 15.44 7.89 -23.06
N VAL A 941 15.26 7.05 -22.05
CA VAL A 941 16.15 6.91 -20.90
C VAL A 941 16.97 5.63 -21.05
N TYR A 942 18.27 5.72 -20.78
CA TYR A 942 19.13 4.56 -20.58
C TYR A 942 19.74 4.60 -19.18
N THR A 943 19.68 3.47 -18.47
CA THR A 943 20.30 3.28 -17.16
C THR A 943 20.76 1.84 -16.92
N SER A 944 21.39 1.60 -15.77
CA SER A 944 21.56 0.27 -15.16
C SER A 944 20.69 0.19 -13.90
N ASP A 945 20.43 -1.00 -13.37
CA ASP A 945 19.76 -1.14 -12.07
C ASP A 945 20.68 -0.78 -10.88
N GLN A 946 21.98 -1.06 -10.99
CA GLN A 946 23.04 -0.55 -10.12
C GLN A 946 24.36 -0.40 -10.89
N GLY A 947 25.37 0.17 -10.25
CA GLY A 947 26.75 0.12 -10.74
C GLY A 947 27.38 -1.28 -10.64
N PHE A 948 28.66 -1.41 -11.00
CA PHE A 948 29.43 -2.66 -10.95
C PHE A 948 30.94 -2.40 -10.81
N PHE A 949 31.65 -3.17 -9.96
CA PHE A 949 33.11 -3.13 -9.90
C PHE A 949 33.73 -3.78 -11.15
N LEU A 950 34.70 -3.11 -11.79
CA LEU A 950 35.38 -3.54 -13.02
C LEU A 950 36.84 -3.95 -12.74
N GLY A 951 37.10 -4.51 -11.55
CA GLY A 951 38.43 -4.80 -11.03
C GLY A 951 38.96 -3.74 -10.04
N GLU A 952 38.23 -2.65 -9.80
CA GLU A 952 38.51 -1.74 -8.69
C GLU A 952 38.46 -2.49 -7.35
N HIS A 953 39.37 -2.16 -6.44
CA HIS A 953 39.64 -2.91 -5.19
C HIS A 953 39.87 -4.43 -5.37
N GLY A 954 40.22 -4.86 -6.59
CA GLY A 954 40.32 -6.26 -6.98
C GLY A 954 38.98 -6.96 -7.15
N TRP A 955 37.85 -6.25 -7.16
CA TRP A 955 36.50 -6.80 -7.08
C TRP A 955 35.75 -6.89 -8.43
N PHE A 956 34.70 -7.71 -8.42
CA PHE A 956 33.54 -7.68 -9.31
C PHE A 956 32.26 -7.64 -8.45
N ASP A 957 31.08 -7.66 -9.07
CA ASP A 957 29.77 -7.53 -8.38
C ASP A 957 29.49 -6.11 -7.85
N LYS A 958 28.61 -5.97 -6.86
CA LYS A 958 28.00 -4.70 -6.44
C LYS A 958 27.84 -4.60 -4.91
N ARG A 959 26.62 -4.38 -4.39
CA ARG A 959 26.21 -4.37 -2.97
C ARG A 959 26.68 -3.18 -2.14
N PHE A 960 27.97 -2.86 -2.19
CA PHE A 960 28.57 -1.82 -1.37
C PHE A 960 28.25 -0.41 -1.87
N MET A 961 28.23 0.56 -0.96
CA MET A 961 28.04 1.98 -1.26
C MET A 961 29.30 2.65 -1.90
N TYR A 962 30.40 1.91 -2.12
CA TYR A 962 31.55 2.42 -2.88
C TYR A 962 31.14 2.78 -4.32
N GLU A 963 31.79 3.79 -4.89
CA GLU A 963 31.25 4.54 -6.03
C GLU A 963 30.94 3.70 -7.25
N GLU A 964 31.79 2.74 -7.63
CA GLU A 964 31.58 1.86 -8.78
C GLU A 964 30.28 1.06 -8.69
N SER A 965 29.86 0.69 -7.49
CA SER A 965 28.66 -0.10 -7.20
C SER A 965 27.44 0.76 -6.86
N PHE A 966 27.64 2.03 -6.53
CA PHE A 966 26.60 2.94 -6.06
C PHE A 966 26.12 3.90 -7.17
N GLN A 967 27.05 4.36 -8.01
CA GLN A 967 26.78 5.21 -9.16
C GLN A 967 26.14 4.39 -10.29
N MET A 968 24.96 4.82 -10.74
CA MET A 968 24.30 4.30 -11.93
C MET A 968 24.68 5.17 -13.13
N PRO A 969 25.00 4.62 -14.31
CA PRO A 969 24.94 5.42 -15.53
C PRO A 969 23.50 5.87 -15.77
N PHE A 970 23.27 7.15 -16.05
CA PHE A 970 21.97 7.66 -16.45
C PHE A 970 22.11 8.65 -17.62
N MET A 971 21.36 8.40 -18.69
CA MET A 971 21.32 9.24 -19.89
C MET A 971 19.89 9.39 -20.37
N ILE A 972 19.51 10.60 -20.81
CA ILE A 972 18.15 10.92 -21.22
C ILE A 972 18.13 11.82 -22.47
N ARG A 973 17.42 11.38 -23.51
CA ARG A 973 17.16 12.10 -24.77
C ARG A 973 15.69 12.50 -24.83
N TYR A 974 15.41 13.79 -25.00
CA TYR A 974 14.09 14.32 -25.34
C TYR A 974 14.21 15.73 -25.94
N PRO A 975 14.26 15.86 -27.29
CA PRO A 975 14.63 17.12 -27.95
C PRO A 975 13.77 18.35 -27.63
N GLN A 976 12.51 18.15 -27.21
CA GLN A 976 11.59 19.27 -26.91
C GLN A 976 11.93 20.02 -25.60
N GLU A 977 12.58 19.36 -24.63
CA GLU A 977 12.86 19.95 -23.30
C GLU A 977 14.33 19.86 -22.88
N ILE A 978 15.16 19.06 -23.57
CA ILE A 978 16.55 18.78 -23.18
C ILE A 978 17.50 19.29 -24.28
N ALA A 979 18.42 20.19 -23.92
CA ALA A 979 19.45 20.66 -24.84
C ALA A 979 20.48 19.54 -25.09
N PRO A 980 20.86 19.25 -26.35
CA PRO A 980 21.78 18.16 -26.68
C PRO A 980 23.21 18.42 -26.16
N LYS A 981 23.93 17.34 -25.83
CA LYS A 981 25.28 17.35 -25.23
C LYS A 981 25.34 18.01 -23.85
N SER A 982 24.22 18.03 -23.12
CA SER A 982 24.18 18.55 -21.75
C SER A 982 24.80 17.55 -20.76
N VAL A 983 25.36 18.06 -19.67
CA VAL A 983 25.80 17.27 -18.52
C VAL A 983 25.18 17.88 -17.27
N CYS A 984 24.57 17.04 -16.43
CA CYS A 984 24.04 17.43 -15.13
C CYS A 984 24.91 16.84 -14.01
N SER A 985 25.35 17.70 -13.09
CA SER A 985 26.11 17.32 -11.89
C SER A 985 25.26 17.35 -10.61
N ASP A 986 23.96 17.61 -10.71
CA ASP A 986 23.05 17.55 -9.56
C ASP A 986 22.75 16.09 -9.19
N ILE A 987 22.65 15.81 -7.90
CA ILE A 987 22.42 14.45 -7.40
C ILE A 987 20.96 14.01 -7.64
N ILE A 988 20.77 12.83 -8.24
CA ILE A 988 19.47 12.15 -8.37
C ILE A 988 19.55 10.70 -7.86
N CYS A 989 18.43 10.15 -7.39
CA CYS A 989 18.31 8.76 -6.95
C CYS A 989 17.32 7.96 -7.82
N ASN A 990 17.46 6.64 -7.85
CA ASN A 990 16.57 5.76 -8.63
C ASN A 990 15.08 5.79 -8.21
N VAL A 991 14.77 6.26 -7.01
CA VAL A 991 13.38 6.54 -6.56
C VAL A 991 12.75 7.75 -7.27
N ASP A 992 13.55 8.66 -7.82
CA ASP A 992 13.09 9.88 -8.51
C ASP A 992 12.58 9.61 -9.94
N PHE A 993 12.86 8.42 -10.48
CA PHE A 993 12.51 8.06 -11.85
C PHE A 993 10.98 8.00 -12.03
N ALA A 994 10.28 7.32 -11.13
CA ALA A 994 8.81 7.18 -11.15
C ALA A 994 8.05 8.53 -11.12
N PRO A 995 8.29 9.46 -10.17
CA PRO A 995 7.63 10.75 -10.17
C PRO A 995 7.99 11.60 -11.40
N THR A 996 9.23 11.49 -11.91
CA THR A 996 9.65 12.21 -13.13
C THR A 996 8.90 11.72 -14.39
N PHE A 997 8.67 10.41 -14.54
CA PHE A 997 7.84 9.89 -15.64
C PHE A 997 6.39 10.39 -15.57
N LEU A 998 5.84 10.55 -14.36
CA LEU A 998 4.50 11.10 -14.16
C LEU A 998 4.42 12.60 -14.47
N ASP A 999 5.44 13.36 -14.10
CA ASP A 999 5.56 14.79 -14.45
C ASP A 999 5.57 14.97 -15.98
N PHE A 1000 6.44 14.28 -16.70
CA PHE A 1000 6.44 14.32 -18.18
C PHE A 1000 5.10 13.92 -18.80
N ALA A 1001 4.42 12.92 -18.25
CA ALA A 1001 3.08 12.51 -18.65
C ALA A 1001 1.97 13.52 -18.29
N ASN A 1002 2.29 14.57 -17.51
CA ASN A 1002 1.36 15.49 -16.86
C ASN A 1002 0.32 14.77 -15.98
N ALA A 1003 0.72 13.64 -15.40
CA ALA A 1003 -0.05 12.83 -14.49
C ALA A 1003 0.17 13.26 -13.03
N ARG A 1004 -0.80 13.00 -12.15
CA ARG A 1004 -0.68 13.30 -10.72
C ARG A 1004 0.35 12.38 -10.07
N ILE A 1005 1.44 12.95 -9.55
CA ILE A 1005 2.36 12.26 -8.64
C ILE A 1005 1.61 11.92 -7.34
N PRO A 1006 1.56 10.65 -6.91
CA PRO A 1006 0.95 10.26 -5.63
C PRO A 1006 1.83 10.62 -4.44
N THR A 1007 1.21 11.05 -3.34
CA THR A 1007 1.89 11.45 -2.08
C THR A 1007 2.49 10.29 -1.28
N TYR A 1008 2.53 9.07 -1.83
CA TYR A 1008 3.28 7.94 -1.25
C TYR A 1008 4.68 7.82 -1.87
N MET A 1009 4.93 8.42 -3.05
CA MET A 1009 6.26 8.43 -3.66
C MET A 1009 7.19 9.32 -2.83
N GLN A 1010 8.42 8.85 -2.63
CA GLN A 1010 9.44 9.50 -1.80
C GLN A 1010 10.54 10.17 -2.63
N GLY A 1011 10.64 9.82 -3.91
CA GLY A 1011 11.46 10.56 -4.87
C GLY A 1011 10.79 11.86 -5.35
N VAL A 1012 11.57 12.73 -5.97
CA VAL A 1012 11.17 14.06 -6.47
C VAL A 1012 11.32 14.12 -8.00
N SER A 1013 10.47 14.86 -8.71
CA SER A 1013 10.66 15.03 -10.16
C SER A 1013 11.91 15.86 -10.49
N PHE A 1014 12.82 15.31 -11.29
CA PHE A 1014 14.00 16.03 -11.80
C PHE A 1014 13.78 16.66 -13.20
N ARG A 1015 12.53 16.83 -13.65
CA ARG A 1015 12.20 17.47 -14.95
C ARG A 1015 12.72 18.91 -15.08
N SER A 1016 12.95 19.60 -13.96
CA SER A 1016 13.63 20.89 -13.88
C SER A 1016 15.13 20.78 -14.21
N LEU A 1017 15.81 19.76 -13.68
CA LEU A 1017 17.24 19.54 -13.89
C LEU A 1017 17.56 19.31 -15.37
N VAL A 1018 16.73 18.55 -16.09
CA VAL A 1018 16.97 18.29 -17.53
C VAL A 1018 16.86 19.53 -18.42
N LYS A 1019 16.27 20.63 -17.90
CA LYS A 1019 16.20 21.96 -18.52
C LYS A 1019 17.36 22.87 -18.11
N GLY A 1020 18.33 22.36 -17.34
CA GLY A 1020 19.41 23.13 -16.73
C GLY A 1020 18.93 24.05 -15.59
N GLN A 1021 17.88 23.67 -14.86
CA GLN A 1021 17.25 24.48 -13.81
C GLN A 1021 17.22 23.73 -12.48
N THR A 1022 18.28 23.84 -11.69
CA THR A 1022 18.35 23.30 -10.32
C THR A 1022 17.41 24.08 -9.37
N PRO A 1023 16.42 23.44 -8.72
CA PRO A 1023 15.63 24.10 -7.68
C PRO A 1023 16.47 24.51 -6.47
N SER A 1024 16.10 25.61 -5.80
CA SER A 1024 16.81 26.11 -4.61
C SER A 1024 16.72 25.20 -3.38
N ASP A 1025 15.77 24.28 -3.40
CA ASP A 1025 15.46 23.25 -2.41
C ASP A 1025 15.85 21.83 -2.88
N TRP A 1026 16.59 21.71 -4.00
CA TRP A 1026 17.11 20.42 -4.45
C TRP A 1026 18.11 19.85 -3.42
N GLN A 1027 17.84 18.64 -2.93
CA GLN A 1027 18.46 18.16 -1.69
C GLN A 1027 19.97 17.86 -1.78
N GLN A 1028 20.51 17.63 -2.98
CA GLN A 1028 21.93 17.33 -3.22
C GLN A 1028 22.51 16.20 -2.34
N VAL A 1029 21.69 15.19 -2.03
CA VAL A 1029 22.06 14.03 -1.20
C VAL A 1029 21.55 12.74 -1.83
N ALA A 1030 22.38 11.70 -1.85
CA ALA A 1030 21.99 10.34 -2.21
C ALA A 1030 21.97 9.45 -0.95
N TYR A 1031 20.83 8.82 -0.67
CA TYR A 1031 20.67 7.87 0.44
C TYR A 1031 20.76 6.43 -0.06
N HIS A 1032 21.46 5.57 0.69
CA HIS A 1032 21.63 4.14 0.41
C HIS A 1032 21.35 3.29 1.64
N ARG A 1033 20.70 2.14 1.45
CA ARG A 1033 20.60 1.07 2.47
C ARG A 1033 20.58 -0.31 1.83
N TYR A 1034 21.67 -1.05 2.04
CA TYR A 1034 21.81 -2.46 1.68
C TYR A 1034 21.44 -3.35 2.86
N TRP A 1035 20.29 -4.05 2.75
CA TRP A 1035 19.68 -4.78 3.85
C TRP A 1035 20.24 -6.19 4.08
N MET A 1036 20.92 -6.78 3.10
CA MET A 1036 21.36 -8.17 3.21
C MET A 1036 22.64 -8.29 4.03
N HIS A 1037 22.67 -9.22 4.98
CA HIS A 1037 23.86 -9.53 5.77
C HIS A 1037 24.40 -10.92 5.43
N ARG A 1038 25.71 -10.98 5.15
CA ARG A 1038 26.53 -12.18 4.93
C ARG A 1038 25.92 -13.14 3.91
N ASP A 1039 25.52 -12.58 2.76
CA ASP A 1039 24.85 -13.31 1.68
C ASP A 1039 25.63 -14.54 1.21
N VAL A 1040 24.90 -15.50 0.64
CA VAL A 1040 25.38 -16.86 0.43
C VAL A 1040 26.58 -16.98 -0.52
N ILE A 1041 26.77 -16.02 -1.44
CA ILE A 1041 27.83 -16.06 -2.46
C ILE A 1041 28.96 -15.07 -2.14
N HIS A 1042 28.63 -13.81 -1.81
CA HIS A 1042 29.59 -12.71 -1.72
C HIS A 1042 29.92 -12.30 -0.27
N GLU A 1043 29.21 -12.82 0.75
CA GLU A 1043 29.40 -12.51 2.18
C GLU A 1043 29.35 -11.00 2.50
N ALA A 1044 28.65 -10.19 1.70
CA ALA A 1044 28.58 -8.74 1.90
C ALA A 1044 27.83 -8.35 3.18
N TYR A 1045 28.27 -7.29 3.87
CA TYR A 1045 27.69 -6.85 5.14
C TYR A 1045 26.61 -5.78 4.93
N ALA A 1046 25.57 -5.83 5.76
CA ALA A 1046 24.47 -4.87 5.73
C ALA A 1046 24.92 -3.48 6.23
N HIS A 1047 24.50 -2.43 5.53
CA HIS A 1047 24.94 -1.05 5.76
C HIS A 1047 23.94 -0.02 5.22
N TYR A 1048 24.08 1.24 5.64
CA TYR A 1048 23.42 2.39 5.02
C TYR A 1048 24.31 3.63 5.11
N GLY A 1049 23.96 4.69 4.39
CA GLY A 1049 24.74 5.91 4.36
C GLY A 1049 24.15 7.03 3.53
N VAL A 1050 24.84 8.17 3.53
CA VAL A 1050 24.57 9.31 2.65
C VAL A 1050 25.83 9.76 1.92
N ARG A 1051 25.63 10.26 0.70
CA ARG A 1051 26.64 10.94 -0.10
C ARG A 1051 26.14 12.34 -0.47
N ASP A 1052 26.98 13.36 -0.30
CA ASP A 1052 26.78 14.69 -0.88
C ASP A 1052 27.71 14.93 -2.09
N GLN A 1053 27.85 16.17 -2.54
CA GLN A 1053 28.71 16.54 -3.68
C GLN A 1053 30.21 16.23 -3.48
N ARG A 1054 30.70 16.04 -2.24
CA ARG A 1054 32.11 15.77 -1.92
C ARG A 1054 32.34 14.58 -0.99
N TYR A 1055 31.47 14.36 -0.01
CA TYR A 1055 31.68 13.42 1.08
C TYR A 1055 30.72 12.22 1.00
N LYS A 1056 31.20 11.06 1.44
CA LYS A 1056 30.38 9.84 1.60
C LYS A 1056 30.57 9.27 3.00
N LEU A 1057 29.47 9.09 3.72
CA LEU A 1057 29.43 8.50 5.07
C LEU A 1057 28.67 7.18 5.03
N ILE A 1058 29.29 6.09 5.51
CA ILE A 1058 28.75 4.73 5.55
C ILE A 1058 28.73 4.23 6.99
N TYR A 1059 27.63 3.63 7.43
CA TYR A 1059 27.53 2.86 8.68
C TYR A 1059 27.30 1.39 8.39
N TRP A 1060 28.30 0.56 8.69
CA TRP A 1060 28.25 -0.88 8.62
C TRP A 1060 27.56 -1.41 9.88
N TYR A 1061 26.23 -1.42 9.86
CA TYR A 1061 25.43 -1.90 10.99
C TYR A 1061 25.48 -3.42 11.16
N ALA A 1062 25.82 -4.15 10.09
CA ALA A 1062 26.28 -5.55 10.11
C ALA A 1062 25.40 -6.53 10.91
N GLU A 1063 24.08 -6.41 10.78
CA GLU A 1063 23.07 -7.31 11.38
C GLU A 1063 22.10 -7.83 10.30
N ASP A 1064 21.56 -9.03 10.50
CA ASP A 1064 20.69 -9.73 9.55
C ASP A 1064 19.19 -9.38 9.66
N PHE A 1065 18.76 -8.90 10.83
CA PHE A 1065 17.35 -8.62 11.18
C PHE A 1065 16.36 -9.76 10.88
N GLY A 1066 16.81 -11.01 10.78
CA GLY A 1066 15.98 -12.15 10.39
C GLY A 1066 15.36 -12.06 8.99
N LEU A 1067 15.92 -11.24 8.09
CA LEU A 1067 15.37 -11.02 6.75
C LEU A 1067 15.67 -12.19 5.78
N GLU A 1068 14.74 -12.49 4.88
CA GLU A 1068 14.91 -13.52 3.85
C GLU A 1068 16.15 -13.23 2.97
N GLY A 1069 16.98 -14.25 2.71
CA GLY A 1069 18.23 -14.13 1.96
C GLY A 1069 19.45 -13.63 2.75
N THR A 1070 19.32 -13.40 4.06
CA THR A 1070 20.44 -13.10 4.96
C THR A 1070 20.98 -14.36 5.66
N ARG A 1071 22.09 -14.23 6.40
CA ARG A 1071 22.58 -15.26 7.31
C ARG A 1071 22.71 -14.73 8.73
N GLU A 1072 22.27 -15.54 9.70
CA GLU A 1072 22.41 -15.28 11.13
C GLU A 1072 23.84 -14.90 11.54
N GLY A 1073 23.91 -13.92 12.45
CA GLY A 1073 25.11 -13.60 13.21
C GLY A 1073 25.74 -12.29 12.75
N GLY A 1074 25.42 -11.23 13.50
CA GLY A 1074 25.99 -9.89 13.31
C GLY A 1074 27.49 -9.82 13.60
N GLN A 1075 28.10 -8.68 13.27
CA GLN A 1075 29.52 -8.40 13.43
C GLN A 1075 29.74 -7.06 14.15
N ASP A 1076 30.99 -6.70 14.43
CA ASP A 1076 31.32 -5.38 14.99
C ASP A 1076 30.85 -4.26 14.05
N LYS A 1077 30.31 -3.18 14.63
CA LYS A 1077 29.70 -2.06 13.89
C LYS A 1077 30.74 -0.99 13.61
N GLU A 1078 30.89 -0.62 12.34
CA GLU A 1078 31.97 0.25 11.86
C GLU A 1078 31.43 1.45 11.08
N TRP A 1079 32.12 2.58 11.14
CA TRP A 1079 31.81 3.78 10.34
C TRP A 1079 32.94 4.04 9.33
N GLU A 1080 32.58 4.48 8.12
CA GLU A 1080 33.51 5.03 7.15
C GLU A 1080 33.10 6.42 6.68
N LEU A 1081 34.07 7.33 6.55
CA LEU A 1081 33.91 8.61 5.87
C LEU A 1081 34.99 8.71 4.78
N PHE A 1082 34.59 9.09 3.57
CA PHE A 1082 35.49 9.39 2.46
C PHE A 1082 35.33 10.85 2.03
N ASP A 1083 36.45 11.50 1.75
CA ASP A 1083 36.51 12.78 1.03
C ASP A 1083 36.74 12.47 -0.45
N CYS A 1084 35.67 12.24 -1.20
CA CYS A 1084 35.72 11.75 -2.58
C CYS A 1084 36.34 12.76 -3.56
N GLN A 1085 36.72 13.97 -3.12
CA GLN A 1085 37.49 14.93 -3.89
C GLN A 1085 39.01 14.72 -3.73
N GLU A 1086 39.48 14.43 -2.52
CA GLU A 1086 40.92 14.17 -2.24
C GLU A 1086 41.28 12.69 -2.44
N ASP A 1087 40.32 11.79 -2.20
CA ASP A 1087 40.41 10.34 -2.36
C ASP A 1087 39.23 9.82 -3.23
N PRO A 1088 39.23 10.11 -4.54
CA PRO A 1088 38.20 9.66 -5.49
C PRO A 1088 38.25 8.13 -5.76
N LEU A 1089 39.13 7.41 -5.08
CA LEU A 1089 39.25 5.95 -5.10
C LEU A 1089 38.81 5.31 -3.77
N GLU A 1090 38.33 6.10 -2.81
CA GLU A 1090 37.73 5.63 -1.55
C GLU A 1090 38.61 4.59 -0.82
N LEU A 1091 39.92 4.86 -0.73
CA LEU A 1091 40.93 3.99 -0.16
C LEU A 1091 41.20 4.26 1.34
N PHE A 1092 40.88 5.45 1.83
CA PHE A 1092 41.25 5.94 3.17
C PHE A 1092 40.02 6.38 3.97
N ASN A 1093 39.55 5.53 4.88
CA ASN A 1093 38.53 5.94 5.86
C ASN A 1093 39.09 7.05 6.78
N CYS A 1094 38.50 8.24 6.71
CA CYS A 1094 38.89 9.41 7.49
C CYS A 1094 37.97 9.72 8.68
N TYR A 1095 37.00 8.85 9.01
CA TYR A 1095 36.01 9.05 10.08
C TYR A 1095 36.63 9.31 11.47
N HIS A 1096 37.83 8.77 11.72
CA HIS A 1096 38.57 8.96 12.98
C HIS A 1096 39.70 10.00 12.90
N ASP A 1097 39.91 10.69 11.77
CA ASP A 1097 40.88 11.78 11.67
C ASP A 1097 40.25 13.09 12.23
N PRO A 1098 40.84 13.71 13.27
CA PRO A 1098 40.34 14.95 13.85
C PRO A 1098 40.15 16.11 12.85
N LYS A 1099 40.82 16.09 11.69
CA LYS A 1099 40.61 17.05 10.59
C LYS A 1099 39.16 17.07 10.11
N TYR A 1100 38.46 15.94 10.14
CA TYR A 1100 37.12 15.77 9.58
C TYR A 1100 36.01 15.70 10.64
N ALA A 1101 36.29 16.01 11.92
CA ALA A 1101 35.31 15.88 13.01
C ALA A 1101 34.00 16.66 12.76
N ASP A 1102 34.09 17.88 12.23
CA ASP A 1102 32.90 18.67 11.85
C ASP A 1102 32.19 18.10 10.61
N VAL A 1103 32.93 17.49 9.67
CA VAL A 1103 32.36 16.81 8.49
C VAL A 1103 31.60 15.56 8.91
N VAL A 1104 32.17 14.73 9.79
CA VAL A 1104 31.49 13.59 10.42
C VAL A 1104 30.18 14.05 11.04
N LYS A 1105 30.20 15.08 11.90
CA LYS A 1105 29.00 15.60 12.55
C LYS A 1105 27.93 16.05 11.54
N ASN A 1106 28.32 16.78 10.50
CA ASN A 1106 27.39 17.28 9.50
C ASN A 1106 26.81 16.14 8.63
N MET A 1107 27.63 15.18 8.23
CA MET A 1107 27.19 14.01 7.45
C MET A 1107 26.31 13.05 8.26
N THR A 1108 26.61 12.84 9.55
CA THR A 1108 25.74 12.06 10.45
C THR A 1108 24.40 12.77 10.63
N LYS A 1109 24.38 14.10 10.80
CA LYS A 1109 23.11 14.84 10.84
C LYS A 1109 22.34 14.76 9.52
N MET A 1110 23.01 14.87 8.37
CA MET A 1110 22.38 14.71 7.05
C MET A 1110 21.77 13.31 6.88
N LEU A 1111 22.45 12.28 7.38
CA LEU A 1111 21.95 10.90 7.44
C LEU A 1111 20.69 10.80 8.32
N GLU A 1112 20.74 11.32 9.55
CA GLU A 1112 19.63 11.30 10.50
C GLU A 1112 18.40 12.06 9.97
N ASP A 1113 18.60 13.27 9.42
CA ASP A 1113 17.55 14.08 8.83
C ASP A 1113 16.91 13.38 7.62
N LYS A 1114 17.72 12.80 6.72
CA LYS A 1114 17.20 12.08 5.55
C LYS A 1114 16.51 10.78 5.91
N MET A 1115 17.00 10.03 6.91
CA MET A 1115 16.32 8.84 7.43
C MET A 1115 14.97 9.21 8.06
N ALA A 1116 14.89 10.30 8.82
CA ALA A 1116 13.64 10.80 9.39
C ALA A 1116 12.63 11.25 8.32
N GLU A 1117 13.10 11.95 7.26
CA GLU A 1117 12.30 12.36 6.10
C GLU A 1117 11.64 11.15 5.41
N ILE A 1118 12.42 10.10 5.12
CA ILE A 1118 11.94 8.91 4.40
C ILE A 1118 11.32 7.86 5.35
N GLY A 1119 11.25 8.12 6.65
CA GLY A 1119 10.69 7.23 7.67
C GLY A 1119 11.45 5.92 7.86
N ASP A 1120 12.77 5.92 7.65
CA ASP A 1120 13.65 4.77 7.94
C ASP A 1120 14.19 4.87 9.38
N GLU A 1121 14.38 3.72 10.03
CA GLU A 1121 14.72 3.65 11.45
C GLU A 1121 16.23 3.37 11.65
N PRO A 1122 16.96 4.24 12.40
CA PRO A 1122 18.42 4.16 12.53
C PRO A 1122 18.87 3.07 13.52
N VAL A 1123 20.01 2.48 13.19
CA VAL A 1123 20.70 1.40 13.92
C VAL A 1123 22.00 1.91 14.60
N HIS A 1124 22.36 3.18 14.37
CA HIS A 1124 23.38 3.89 15.12
C HIS A 1124 22.74 4.61 16.31
N ALA A 1125 23.56 4.96 17.31
CA ALA A 1125 23.12 5.84 18.38
C ALA A 1125 22.93 7.26 17.81
N LEU A 1126 21.72 7.81 17.96
CA LEU A 1126 21.38 9.16 17.52
C LEU A 1126 22.29 10.21 18.15
N SER A 1127 22.60 11.25 17.38
CA SER A 1127 23.30 12.44 17.84
C SER A 1127 22.49 13.15 18.93
N SER A 1128 23.21 13.73 19.90
CA SER A 1128 22.58 14.54 20.96
C SER A 1128 22.29 15.94 20.43
N SER A 1129 21.01 16.32 20.48
CA SER A 1129 20.46 17.60 20.02
C SER A 1129 21.04 18.81 20.76
#